data_AF-A0A2P5VXR6-F1
#
_entry.id   AF-A0A2P5VXR6-F1
#
_cell.length_a   1.000
_cell.length_b   1.000
_cell.length_c   1.000
_cell.angle_alpha   90.00
_cell.angle_beta   90.00
_cell.angle_gamma   90.00
#
_symmetry.space_group_name_H-M   'P 1'
#
loop_
_entity.id
_entity.type
_entity.pdbx_description
1 polymer ?
#
loop_
_entity_poly.entity_id
_entity_poly.type
_entity_poly.pdbx_seq_one_letter_code
_entity_poly.pdbx_strand_id
1 'polypeptide(L)'
;MGNIFSISLSLDPIITRFSDCATGRASYICNLEDNLHALQAEVAGPKELRSDLMSRVRIAEDEQQLKRLNQVEGWLSRAETLINDADQLRLNQVEGWLSRAETLINDADQLIVQSPQHVENLCMGGCCSTHPRSSIKFGKKIAKKLQEVKDQKENGDFSEVASKPPLPPATERPSQPTVGLESNFNKVWSCLQTEQVGIIGIYGLGGVGKTTLLNFHDTTHDYHVIWAVASQDRPIERVQDQIAERIGLSNEGWKSKSLDEKAEGIFKVLCKRKFALLLDDIWEWFDLTRVGVPLPTQENGSKVIFTTRRLDVCCQMQPNMDNNIRVQCLPPGEAFKLFEEKVGSETLQMHPDICKLAEAVVEECAGLPLALITIGRAMASKKTPHEWKYAIEVLRQSTASVFPGVGKEMFPKLKFSYDYLTSERVKSCFLYCSLYPEDYSIPKEELVDCWIGEGLLDKHTNLSSARNQGLFIIGSLIYVGLLEKEGNLFVKMHNVIRDMTLWIAGESEKKFFVKSGVQLKEQPKAKKWEEVTRMLLMENQIENLTEILECPNLQTLFLRSNHLKVIINDFFNFMPMLRVLDLSRNMNLEELPVGIAKLVSLEHLNLSRTRIKKLPVELKALAKLKYLKLEKTSRLSMIPQQLISSFSKLQVLKMVGCGYRCSLVLEEMEHLKYLNVVTITFRSASELEKASRFNKFLSFTFEYVSLEDFMDSRSLNMLALANVPHLQSLSFSFCMYLEEVKIESNIIEGVGRFHSLQFVSLCYCTRLKDVSWIIFAPNLLGLFIISCQGLEEIIDEEKLDEVTKSKADGNLFSKLEVFYLKDLPEMKTIYRHALPFPQLEEIKILECPVLKKLPLNSNSAKGQRLVIGGEEGWWKDVEWEDESTRVAFLPSFKPEVEWWKDVEWEDESSRIAFLSSFKPGLF
;
A
#
# COMPACT_ATOMS: atom_id res chain seq x y z
N MET A 1 56.40 -86.80 51.87
CA MET A 1 55.03 -87.31 51.62
C MET A 1 54.07 -86.31 52.24
N GLY A 2 53.17 -85.62 51.57
CA GLY A 2 52.73 -85.56 50.18
C GLY A 2 51.45 -84.72 50.17
N ASN A 3 51.52 -83.55 49.53
CA ASN A 3 50.47 -82.71 48.97
C ASN A 3 49.25 -82.26 49.80
N ILE A 4 49.37 -81.03 50.32
CA ILE A 4 48.73 -79.80 49.81
C ILE A 4 47.34 -79.97 49.16
N PHE A 5 46.31 -79.43 49.81
CA PHE A 5 45.03 -79.11 49.19
C PHE A 5 44.95 -77.62 48.85
N SER A 6 44.57 -77.36 47.60
CA SER A 6 44.35 -76.07 46.96
C SER A 6 42.97 -75.48 47.26
N ILE A 7 42.91 -74.17 47.49
CA ILE A 7 41.69 -73.37 47.34
C ILE A 7 42.02 -72.22 46.39
N SER A 8 41.35 -72.17 45.24
CA SER A 8 41.46 -71.08 44.26
C SER A 8 40.53 -69.93 44.63
N LEU A 9 41.09 -68.74 44.88
CA LEU A 9 40.35 -67.47 44.95
C LEU A 9 40.68 -66.66 43.69
N SER A 10 39.68 -66.42 42.83
CA SER A 10 39.83 -65.59 41.63
C SER A 10 39.93 -64.11 42.04
N LEU A 11 41.05 -63.45 41.73
CA LEU A 11 41.26 -62.01 41.98
C LEU A 11 40.66 -61.09 40.91
N ASP A 12 40.04 -61.64 39.86
CA ASP A 12 39.48 -60.86 38.74
C ASP A 12 38.25 -59.97 39.07
N PRO A 13 37.34 -60.30 40.03
CA PRO A 13 36.18 -59.44 40.31
C PRO A 13 36.51 -58.17 41.12
N ILE A 14 37.62 -58.17 41.87
CA ILE A 14 38.01 -57.02 42.72
C ILE A 14 38.74 -55.98 41.88
N ILE A 15 39.57 -56.41 40.92
CA ILE A 15 40.27 -55.50 39.99
C ILE A 15 39.27 -54.89 38.99
N THR A 16 38.27 -55.65 38.51
CA THR A 16 37.19 -55.09 37.67
C THR A 16 36.26 -54.15 38.43
N ARG A 17 35.85 -54.45 39.67
CA ARG A 17 35.03 -53.50 40.48
C ARG A 17 35.79 -52.24 40.93
N PHE A 18 37.09 -52.31 41.19
CA PHE A 18 37.89 -51.11 41.45
C PHE A 18 38.13 -50.30 40.17
N SER A 19 38.31 -50.96 39.02
CA SER A 19 38.37 -50.32 37.70
C SER A 19 37.08 -49.59 37.36
N ASP A 20 35.90 -50.19 37.61
CA ASP A 20 34.60 -49.57 37.32
C ASP A 20 34.26 -48.39 38.26
N CYS A 21 34.65 -48.48 39.54
CA CYS A 21 34.43 -47.39 40.49
C CYS A 21 35.45 -46.23 40.32
N ALA A 22 36.64 -46.52 39.79
CA ALA A 22 37.65 -45.52 39.45
C ALA A 22 37.37 -44.86 38.09
N THR A 23 36.97 -45.62 37.07
CA THR A 23 36.62 -45.10 35.72
C THR A 23 35.41 -44.19 35.75
N GLY A 24 34.35 -44.52 36.51
CA GLY A 24 33.18 -43.66 36.68
C GLY A 24 33.44 -42.38 37.50
N ARG A 25 34.54 -42.32 38.28
CA ARG A 25 34.98 -41.10 38.98
C ARG A 25 35.98 -40.28 38.16
N ALA A 26 36.84 -40.95 37.40
CA ALA A 26 37.78 -40.33 36.48
C ALA A 26 37.07 -39.67 35.29
N SER A 27 35.93 -40.22 34.82
CA SER A 27 35.15 -39.65 33.71
C SER A 27 34.67 -38.21 33.97
N TYR A 28 34.37 -37.84 35.22
CA TYR A 28 34.00 -36.46 35.57
C TYR A 28 35.18 -35.48 35.52
N ILE A 29 36.43 -35.97 35.62
CA ILE A 29 37.63 -35.16 35.43
C ILE A 29 37.93 -35.07 33.93
N CYS A 30 37.98 -36.22 33.23
CA CYS A 30 38.30 -36.27 31.80
C CYS A 30 37.30 -35.49 30.93
N ASN A 31 36.02 -35.50 31.30
CA ASN A 31 34.97 -34.82 30.55
C ASN A 31 34.63 -33.43 31.14
N LEU A 32 35.45 -32.88 32.05
CA LEU A 32 35.13 -31.62 32.72
C LEU A 32 35.10 -30.44 31.74
N GLU A 33 36.11 -30.33 30.87
CA GLU A 33 36.20 -29.29 29.84
C GLU A 33 35.09 -29.45 28.79
N ASP A 34 34.84 -30.67 28.31
CA ASP A 34 33.77 -30.95 27.36
C ASP A 34 32.38 -30.63 27.92
N ASN A 35 32.10 -31.02 29.16
CA ASN A 35 30.82 -30.72 29.81
C ASN A 35 30.66 -29.23 30.13
N LEU A 36 31.76 -28.52 30.40
CA LEU A 36 31.75 -27.07 30.60
C LEU A 36 31.45 -26.34 29.29
N HIS A 37 32.08 -26.73 28.18
CA HIS A 37 31.76 -26.19 26.85
C HIS A 37 30.31 -26.50 26.44
N ALA A 38 29.84 -27.71 26.69
CA ALA A 38 28.45 -28.08 26.46
C ALA A 38 27.48 -27.27 27.33
N LEU A 39 27.81 -27.01 28.59
CA LEU A 39 27.00 -26.18 29.49
C LEU A 39 26.96 -24.71 29.01
N GLN A 40 28.09 -24.15 28.57
CA GLN A 40 28.15 -22.81 28.01
C GLN A 40 27.28 -22.68 26.74
N ALA A 41 27.30 -23.69 25.87
CA ALA A 41 26.48 -23.71 24.66
C ALA A 41 24.98 -23.90 24.96
N GLU A 42 24.63 -24.83 25.86
CA GLU A 42 23.23 -25.15 26.16
C GLU A 42 22.53 -24.10 27.02
N VAL A 43 23.26 -23.29 27.80
CA VAL A 43 22.68 -22.18 28.59
C VAL A 43 22.24 -21.00 27.70
N ALA A 44 22.77 -20.86 26.48
CA ALA A 44 22.39 -19.80 25.54
C ALA A 44 20.92 -19.93 25.09
N GLY A 45 20.45 -21.15 24.81
CA GLY A 45 19.07 -21.40 24.34
C GLY A 45 17.99 -20.96 25.34
N PRO A 46 18.04 -21.39 26.62
CA PRO A 46 17.12 -20.92 27.66
C PRO A 46 17.20 -19.41 27.94
N LYS A 47 18.38 -18.77 27.75
CA LYS A 47 18.51 -17.30 27.84
C LYS A 47 17.72 -16.60 26.74
N GLU A 48 17.81 -17.08 25.50
CA GLU A 48 17.06 -16.54 24.36
C GLU A 48 15.55 -16.78 24.53
N LEU A 49 15.13 -18.00 24.87
CA LEU A 49 13.71 -18.33 25.06
C LEU A 49 13.09 -17.56 26.23
N ARG A 50 13.85 -17.35 27.32
CA ARG A 50 13.43 -16.49 28.43
C ARG A 50 13.27 -15.04 27.99
N SER A 51 14.22 -14.51 27.20
CA SER A 51 14.16 -13.13 26.70
C SER A 51 12.95 -12.93 25.78
N ASP A 52 12.68 -13.90 24.91
CA ASP A 52 11.50 -13.92 24.03
C ASP A 52 10.19 -14.00 24.84
N LEU A 53 10.06 -14.93 25.80
CA LEU A 53 8.87 -15.04 26.65
C LEU A 53 8.66 -13.81 27.53
N MET A 54 9.71 -13.25 28.13
CA MET A 54 9.62 -11.99 28.89
C MET A 54 9.22 -10.82 28.00
N SER A 55 9.68 -10.76 26.76
CA SER A 55 9.24 -9.77 25.78
C SER A 55 7.74 -9.94 25.48
N ARG A 56 7.27 -11.17 25.25
CA ARG A 56 5.86 -11.47 24.97
C ARG A 56 4.94 -11.18 26.16
N VAL A 57 5.38 -11.51 27.37
CA VAL A 57 4.65 -11.20 28.61
C VAL A 57 4.57 -9.68 28.81
N ARG A 58 5.67 -8.96 28.59
CA ARG A 58 5.71 -7.49 28.71
C ARG A 58 4.82 -6.79 27.68
N ILE A 59 4.79 -7.30 26.44
CA ILE A 59 3.86 -6.84 25.40
C ILE A 59 2.40 -7.07 25.84
N ALA A 60 2.08 -8.23 26.43
CA ALA A 60 0.72 -8.50 26.93
C ALA A 60 0.33 -7.64 28.15
N GLU A 61 1.28 -7.35 29.04
CA GLU A 61 1.09 -6.49 30.22
C GLU A 61 0.86 -5.01 29.84
N ASP A 62 1.56 -4.53 28.81
CA ASP A 62 1.45 -3.15 28.31
C ASP A 62 0.18 -2.94 27.46
N GLU A 63 -0.30 -3.96 26.74
CA GLU A 63 -1.56 -3.91 25.97
C GLU A 63 -2.84 -4.04 26.83
N GLN A 64 -2.78 -4.64 28.05
CA GLN A 64 -3.95 -4.87 28.91
C GLN A 64 -4.02 -4.03 30.21
N GLN A 65 -3.10 -3.10 30.45
CA GLN A 65 -3.06 -2.23 31.65
C GLN A 65 -3.11 -2.96 33.01
N LEU A 66 -2.27 -3.97 33.24
CA LEU A 66 -2.08 -4.53 34.59
C LEU A 66 -0.78 -4.03 35.21
N LYS A 67 -0.88 -2.97 36.04
CA LYS A 67 0.26 -2.45 36.82
C LYS A 67 0.57 -3.34 38.02
N ARG A 68 1.87 -3.64 38.22
CA ARG A 68 2.39 -4.13 39.51
C ARG A 68 2.88 -2.95 40.36
N LEU A 69 2.21 -2.70 41.49
CA LEU A 69 2.82 -2.63 42.84
C LEU A 69 1.83 -2.11 43.90
N ASN A 70 1.83 -2.84 45.04
CA ASN A 70 1.28 -2.52 46.38
C ASN A 70 -0.13 -2.93 46.80
N GLN A 71 -0.86 -3.79 46.09
CA GLN A 71 -2.01 -4.51 46.69
C GLN A 71 -2.15 -5.94 46.13
N VAL A 72 -1.36 -6.87 46.68
CA VAL A 72 -1.55 -8.32 46.49
C VAL A 72 -2.89 -8.81 47.11
N GLU A 73 -3.55 -7.99 47.94
CA GLU A 73 -4.88 -8.27 48.50
C GLU A 73 -6.05 -7.82 47.61
N GLY A 74 -5.84 -6.84 46.73
CA GLY A 74 -6.91 -6.31 45.85
C GLY A 74 -7.15 -7.13 44.59
N TRP A 75 -6.25 -8.07 44.28
CA TRP A 75 -6.33 -8.93 43.09
C TRP A 75 -7.24 -10.15 43.30
N LEU A 76 -7.27 -10.73 44.50
CA LEU A 76 -8.21 -11.82 44.80
C LEU A 76 -9.68 -11.38 44.73
N SER A 77 -9.97 -10.10 45.02
CA SER A 77 -11.34 -9.56 44.97
C SER A 77 -11.82 -9.15 43.58
N ARG A 78 -10.92 -9.00 42.59
CA ARG A 78 -11.26 -8.56 41.22
C ARG A 78 -10.96 -9.60 40.14
N ALA A 79 -10.32 -10.70 40.50
CA ALA A 79 -10.04 -11.83 39.61
C ALA A 79 -11.24 -12.78 39.41
N GLU A 80 -12.39 -12.54 40.04
CA GLU A 80 -13.54 -13.46 39.97
C GLU A 80 -14.49 -13.24 38.79
N THR A 81 -14.25 -12.30 37.86
CA THR A 81 -15.27 -12.02 36.83
C THR A 81 -14.90 -11.94 35.35
N LEU A 82 -13.65 -11.90 34.86
CA LEU A 82 -13.44 -11.70 33.40
C LEU A 82 -12.16 -12.30 32.78
N ILE A 83 -11.68 -13.46 33.22
CA ILE A 83 -10.66 -14.22 32.47
C ILE A 83 -11.09 -15.68 32.44
N ASN A 84 -11.10 -16.31 31.25
CA ASN A 84 -11.39 -17.73 31.13
C ASN A 84 -10.37 -18.54 31.97
N ASP A 85 -10.85 -19.50 32.76
CA ASP A 85 -10.02 -20.36 33.64
C ASP A 85 -8.80 -21.01 32.92
N ALA A 86 -8.88 -21.18 31.60
CA ALA A 86 -7.80 -21.72 30.76
C ALA A 86 -6.60 -20.77 30.59
N ASP A 87 -6.82 -19.45 30.52
CA ASP A 87 -5.75 -18.47 30.31
C ASP A 87 -4.97 -18.22 31.60
N GLN A 88 -5.65 -18.27 32.74
CA GLN A 88 -5.03 -18.14 34.06
C GLN A 88 -4.15 -19.35 34.41
N LEU A 89 -4.55 -20.56 34.01
CA LEU A 89 -3.73 -21.77 34.15
C LEU A 89 -2.45 -21.70 33.29
N ARG A 90 -2.53 -21.11 32.09
CA ARG A 90 -1.40 -20.96 31.16
C ARG A 90 -0.40 -19.90 31.61
N LEU A 91 -0.87 -18.75 32.09
CA LEU A 91 -0.02 -17.70 32.69
C LEU A 91 0.79 -18.23 33.88
N ASN A 92 0.15 -19.00 34.76
CA ASN A 92 0.83 -19.61 35.92
C ASN A 92 1.90 -20.65 35.51
N GLN A 93 1.71 -21.35 34.39
CA GLN A 93 2.71 -22.29 33.86
C GLN A 93 3.91 -21.56 33.26
N VAL A 94 3.68 -20.45 32.53
CA VAL A 94 4.73 -19.62 31.94
C VAL A 94 5.55 -18.91 33.02
N GLU A 95 4.91 -18.30 34.02
CA GLU A 95 5.62 -17.67 35.16
C GLU A 95 6.44 -18.70 35.96
N GLY A 96 5.86 -19.88 36.22
CA GLY A 96 6.55 -20.97 36.90
C GLY A 96 7.76 -21.49 36.12
N TRP A 97 7.67 -21.52 34.79
CA TRP A 97 8.79 -21.90 33.92
C TRP A 97 9.89 -20.82 33.92
N LEU A 98 9.53 -19.54 33.80
CA LEU A 98 10.46 -18.39 33.79
C LEU A 98 11.30 -18.32 35.07
N SER A 99 10.67 -18.50 36.24
CA SER A 99 11.36 -18.50 37.53
C SER A 99 12.38 -19.63 37.67
N ARG A 100 12.04 -20.84 37.19
CA ARG A 100 12.96 -21.99 37.19
C ARG A 100 14.12 -21.78 36.22
N ALA A 101 13.85 -21.26 35.03
CA ALA A 101 14.87 -20.95 34.03
C ALA A 101 15.87 -19.90 34.53
N GLU A 102 15.39 -18.83 35.17
CA GLU A 102 16.25 -17.79 35.75
C GLU A 102 17.19 -18.34 36.84
N THR A 103 16.66 -19.16 37.73
CA THR A 103 17.46 -19.77 38.80
C THR A 103 18.53 -20.70 38.23
N LEU A 104 18.18 -21.50 37.22
CA LEU A 104 19.10 -22.42 36.54
C LEU A 104 20.20 -21.69 35.77
N ILE A 105 19.85 -20.60 35.07
CA ILE A 105 20.79 -19.76 34.34
C ILE A 105 21.82 -19.13 35.31
N ASN A 106 21.35 -18.56 36.42
CA ASN A 106 22.23 -17.92 37.41
C ASN A 106 23.18 -18.94 38.07
N ASP A 107 22.68 -20.13 38.41
CA ASP A 107 23.50 -21.21 38.96
C ASP A 107 24.55 -21.70 37.96
N ALA A 108 24.19 -21.83 36.69
CA ALA A 108 25.10 -22.27 35.63
C ALA A 108 26.18 -21.21 35.36
N ASP A 109 25.82 -19.93 35.30
CA ASP A 109 26.76 -18.82 35.13
C ASP A 109 27.75 -18.74 36.31
N GLN A 110 27.29 -18.95 37.56
CA GLN A 110 28.19 -19.04 38.72
C GLN A 110 29.20 -20.19 38.61
N LEU A 111 28.76 -21.36 38.14
CA LEU A 111 29.65 -22.50 37.94
C LEU A 111 30.64 -22.25 36.78
N ILE A 112 30.21 -21.56 35.72
CA ILE A 112 31.09 -21.16 34.62
C ILE A 112 32.16 -20.18 35.11
N VAL A 113 31.80 -19.20 35.95
CA VAL A 113 32.76 -18.24 36.52
C VAL A 113 33.77 -18.92 37.47
N GLN A 114 33.36 -19.97 38.18
CA GLN A 114 34.24 -20.74 39.09
C GLN A 114 35.14 -21.75 38.35
N SER A 115 34.89 -22.01 37.07
CA SER A 115 35.57 -23.07 36.31
C SER A 115 37.08 -22.86 36.08
N PRO A 116 37.63 -21.64 35.90
CA PRO A 116 39.05 -21.46 35.57
C PRO A 116 39.99 -22.05 36.62
N GLN A 117 39.66 -21.87 37.91
CA GLN A 117 40.44 -22.42 39.02
C GLN A 117 40.42 -23.95 39.06
N HIS A 118 39.39 -24.60 38.53
CA HIS A 118 39.29 -26.05 38.46
C HIS A 118 39.93 -26.65 37.20
N VAL A 119 39.90 -25.91 36.09
CA VAL A 119 40.55 -26.27 34.82
C VAL A 119 42.07 -26.14 34.93
N GLU A 120 42.59 -25.09 35.59
CA GLU A 120 44.03 -24.93 35.86
C GLU A 120 44.62 -26.05 36.74
N ASN A 121 43.77 -26.73 37.51
CA ASN A 121 44.16 -27.87 38.34
C ASN A 121 44.20 -29.21 37.56
N LEU A 122 43.91 -29.21 36.25
CA LEU A 122 44.02 -30.38 35.38
C LEU A 122 45.46 -30.56 34.87
N CYS A 123 45.90 -31.80 34.72
CA CYS A 123 47.22 -32.18 34.24
C CYS A 123 47.10 -33.36 33.26
N MET A 124 48.15 -33.62 32.46
CA MET A 124 48.18 -34.72 31.48
C MET A 124 47.00 -34.66 30.48
N GLY A 125 46.75 -33.47 29.89
CA GLY A 125 45.70 -33.29 28.89
C GLY A 125 44.29 -33.59 29.40
N GLY A 126 43.95 -33.14 30.62
CA GLY A 126 42.61 -33.30 31.21
C GLY A 126 42.35 -34.64 31.91
N CYS A 127 43.27 -35.62 31.83
CA CYS A 127 43.05 -36.97 32.36
C CYS A 127 43.28 -37.12 33.87
N CYS A 128 43.94 -36.15 34.51
CA CYS A 128 44.28 -36.16 35.93
C CYS A 128 44.15 -34.75 36.53
N SER A 129 44.06 -34.63 37.85
CA SER A 129 44.04 -33.34 38.54
C SER A 129 44.98 -33.31 39.73
N THR A 130 45.63 -32.17 39.98
CA THR A 130 46.46 -31.93 41.18
C THR A 130 45.64 -31.99 42.47
N HIS A 131 44.31 -31.83 42.38
CA HIS A 131 43.35 -31.91 43.49
C HIS A 131 42.14 -32.81 43.16
N PRO A 132 42.32 -34.14 43.03
CA PRO A 132 41.32 -35.05 42.44
C PRO A 132 39.94 -35.02 43.10
N ARG A 133 39.88 -34.94 44.43
CA ARG A 133 38.60 -34.91 45.18
C ARG A 133 37.79 -33.65 44.90
N SER A 134 38.47 -32.52 44.72
CA SER A 134 37.83 -31.23 44.43
C SER A 134 37.28 -31.22 43.00
N SER A 135 38.10 -31.64 42.04
CA SER A 135 37.74 -31.65 40.60
C SER A 135 36.64 -32.66 40.28
N ILE A 136 36.62 -33.84 40.93
CA ILE A 136 35.50 -34.80 40.80
C ILE A 136 34.20 -34.20 41.35
N LYS A 137 34.26 -33.49 42.50
CA LYS A 137 33.09 -32.86 43.10
C LYS A 137 32.55 -31.73 42.22
N PHE A 138 33.44 -30.97 41.59
CA PHE A 138 33.08 -29.89 40.67
C PHE A 138 32.54 -30.41 39.34
N GLY A 139 33.18 -31.41 38.72
CA GLY A 139 32.70 -32.05 37.48
C GLY A 139 31.34 -32.73 37.64
N LYS A 140 31.05 -33.30 38.82
CA LYS A 140 29.69 -33.78 39.13
C LYS A 140 28.65 -32.66 39.19
N LYS A 141 29.01 -31.48 39.69
CA LYS A 141 28.10 -30.32 39.70
C LYS A 141 27.82 -29.81 38.29
N ILE A 142 28.85 -29.71 37.44
CA ILE A 142 28.73 -29.30 36.04
C ILE A 142 27.85 -30.29 35.26
N ALA A 143 28.13 -31.59 35.35
CA ALA A 143 27.35 -32.62 34.64
C ALA A 143 25.88 -32.66 35.10
N LYS A 144 25.62 -32.51 36.41
CA LYS A 144 24.26 -32.42 36.93
C LYS A 144 23.53 -31.18 36.41
N LYS A 145 24.20 -30.02 36.44
CA LYS A 145 23.59 -28.76 35.99
C LYS A 145 23.34 -28.75 34.48
N LEU A 146 24.22 -29.37 33.69
CA LEU A 146 24.04 -29.56 32.24
C LEU A 146 22.78 -30.38 31.94
N GLN A 147 22.52 -31.44 32.71
CA GLN A 147 21.30 -32.22 32.55
C GLN A 147 20.05 -31.40 32.93
N GLU A 148 20.09 -30.67 34.04
CA GLU A 148 18.99 -29.79 34.47
C GLU A 148 18.64 -28.71 33.41
N VAL A 149 19.64 -28.18 32.71
CA VAL A 149 19.46 -27.20 31.62
C VAL A 149 18.82 -27.85 30.38
N LYS A 150 19.23 -29.08 30.03
CA LYS A 150 18.63 -29.82 28.90
C LYS A 150 17.18 -30.18 29.16
N ASP A 151 16.86 -30.66 30.36
CA ASP A 151 15.50 -31.04 30.75
C ASP A 151 14.55 -29.82 30.77
N GLN A 152 15.06 -28.63 31.14
CA GLN A 152 14.27 -27.40 31.13
C GLN A 152 13.93 -26.92 29.70
N LYS A 153 14.83 -27.15 28.73
CA LYS A 153 14.67 -26.80 27.31
C LYS A 153 13.61 -27.65 26.62
N GLU A 154 13.55 -28.95 26.93
CA GLU A 154 12.53 -29.86 26.38
C GLU A 154 11.10 -29.52 26.86
N ASN A 155 10.96 -28.84 28.00
CA ASN A 155 9.67 -28.45 28.57
C ASN A 155 9.17 -27.05 28.13
N GLY A 156 9.75 -26.45 27.08
CA GLY A 156 9.57 -25.04 26.71
C GLY A 156 8.90 -24.75 25.34
N ASP A 157 8.10 -25.65 24.77
CA ASP A 157 7.40 -25.40 23.50
C ASP A 157 6.05 -24.67 23.71
N PHE A 158 6.01 -23.37 23.38
CA PHE A 158 4.84 -22.50 23.52
C PHE A 158 4.50 -21.79 22.19
N SER A 159 3.87 -22.53 21.27
CA SER A 159 3.66 -22.09 19.88
C SER A 159 2.57 -21.03 19.65
N GLU A 160 1.61 -20.84 20.56
CA GLU A 160 0.61 -19.76 20.48
C GLU A 160 0.35 -19.14 21.86
N VAL A 161 0.81 -17.91 22.09
CA VAL A 161 0.69 -17.22 23.40
C VAL A 161 0.02 -15.83 23.32
N ALA A 162 -0.24 -15.27 22.13
CA ALA A 162 -1.02 -14.03 21.94
C ALA A 162 -1.53 -13.88 20.49
N SER A 163 -2.63 -13.15 20.27
CA SER A 163 -3.20 -12.83 18.94
C SER A 163 -3.63 -11.36 18.83
N LYS A 164 -3.34 -10.72 17.69
CA LYS A 164 -3.53 -9.27 17.44
C LYS A 164 -4.98 -8.75 17.57
N PRO A 165 -5.17 -7.50 18.04
CA PRO A 165 -6.46 -6.80 17.96
C PRO A 165 -6.78 -6.35 16.51
N PRO A 166 -8.08 -6.18 16.14
CA PRO A 166 -8.48 -5.65 14.82
C PRO A 166 -8.12 -4.18 14.65
N LEU A 167 -7.98 -3.75 13.39
CA LEU A 167 -8.02 -2.33 13.00
C LEU A 167 -9.39 -1.71 13.33
N PRO A 168 -9.49 -0.38 13.50
CA PRO A 168 -10.76 0.28 13.79
C PRO A 168 -11.77 0.16 12.62
N PRO A 169 -13.09 0.15 12.91
CA PRO A 169 -14.13 0.02 11.90
C PRO A 169 -14.21 1.25 10.98
N ALA A 170 -13.97 1.04 9.68
CA ALA A 170 -14.23 1.94 8.55
C ALA A 170 -13.48 3.30 8.50
N THR A 171 -12.77 3.53 7.38
CA THR A 171 -12.30 4.85 6.95
C THR A 171 -13.49 5.68 6.47
N GLU A 172 -13.68 6.87 7.05
CA GLU A 172 -14.76 7.80 6.69
C GLU A 172 -14.61 8.28 5.23
N ARG A 173 -15.65 8.13 4.41
CA ARG A 173 -15.70 8.66 3.03
C ARG A 173 -16.50 9.97 2.98
N PRO A 174 -16.07 10.99 2.23
CA PRO A 174 -16.88 12.17 2.01
C PRO A 174 -18.16 11.80 1.23
N SER A 175 -19.34 12.09 1.80
CA SER A 175 -20.63 11.89 1.14
C SER A 175 -21.30 13.20 0.77
N GLN A 176 -21.98 13.20 -0.38
CA GLN A 176 -22.92 14.27 -0.74
C GLN A 176 -24.31 13.93 -0.16
N PRO A 177 -25.12 14.94 0.21
CA PRO A 177 -26.49 14.71 0.64
C PRO A 177 -27.25 13.91 -0.41
N THR A 178 -27.89 12.82 0.02
CA THR A 178 -28.67 11.94 -0.86
C THR A 178 -30.12 12.39 -0.86
N VAL A 179 -30.74 12.41 -2.03
CA VAL A 179 -32.15 12.80 -2.20
C VAL A 179 -32.97 11.54 -2.42
N GLY A 180 -34.01 11.33 -1.60
CA GLY A 180 -35.03 10.32 -1.87
C GLY A 180 -34.67 8.87 -1.49
N LEU A 181 -33.60 8.70 -0.73
CA LEU A 181 -33.18 7.39 -0.23
C LEU A 181 -33.56 7.18 1.25
N GLU A 182 -34.07 8.18 1.95
CA GLU A 182 -34.32 8.19 3.40
C GLU A 182 -35.20 7.01 3.85
N SER A 183 -36.22 6.65 3.07
CA SER A 183 -37.05 5.47 3.35
C SER A 183 -36.27 4.16 3.28
N ASN A 184 -35.39 4.01 2.28
CA ASN A 184 -34.53 2.83 2.15
C ASN A 184 -33.44 2.83 3.22
N PHE A 185 -32.88 3.99 3.57
CA PHE A 185 -31.96 4.15 4.69
C PHE A 185 -32.61 3.62 5.99
N ASN A 186 -33.83 4.07 6.29
CA ASN A 186 -34.58 3.63 7.48
C ASN A 186 -34.92 2.13 7.45
N LYS A 187 -35.21 1.55 6.28
CA LYS A 187 -35.47 0.10 6.15
C LYS A 187 -34.21 -0.72 6.42
N VAL A 188 -33.07 -0.34 5.82
CA VAL A 188 -31.78 -1.00 6.09
C VAL A 188 -31.45 -0.87 7.58
N TRP A 189 -31.65 0.31 8.15
CA TRP A 189 -31.43 0.57 9.57
C TRP A 189 -32.32 -0.28 10.48
N SER A 190 -33.62 -0.40 10.17
CA SER A 190 -34.54 -1.27 10.91
C SER A 190 -34.14 -2.75 10.84
N CYS A 191 -33.66 -3.21 9.68
CA CYS A 191 -33.14 -4.58 9.52
C CYS A 191 -31.86 -4.80 10.35
N LEU A 192 -30.98 -3.79 10.43
CA LEU A 192 -29.76 -3.82 11.24
C LEU A 192 -30.05 -3.93 12.74
N GLN A 193 -31.10 -3.25 13.23
CA GLN A 193 -31.53 -3.30 14.63
C GLN A 193 -32.24 -4.61 15.02
N THR A 194 -32.77 -5.36 14.05
CA THR A 194 -33.54 -6.58 14.32
C THR A 194 -32.59 -7.78 14.52
N GLU A 195 -32.54 -8.36 15.71
CA GLU A 195 -31.62 -9.46 16.06
C GLU A 195 -31.76 -10.68 15.14
N GLN A 196 -32.99 -11.02 14.72
CA GLN A 196 -33.28 -12.19 13.88
C GLN A 196 -32.80 -12.07 12.42
N VAL A 197 -32.46 -10.87 11.95
CA VAL A 197 -32.11 -10.60 10.55
C VAL A 197 -30.60 -10.69 10.34
N GLY A 198 -30.08 -11.85 9.95
CA GLY A 198 -28.64 -12.04 9.77
C GLY A 198 -28.08 -11.48 8.46
N ILE A 199 -28.76 -11.74 7.34
CA ILE A 199 -28.33 -11.37 5.99
C ILE A 199 -29.36 -10.41 5.38
N ILE A 200 -28.91 -9.33 4.72
CA ILE A 200 -29.77 -8.32 4.10
C ILE A 200 -29.35 -8.16 2.64
N GLY A 201 -30.27 -8.40 1.71
CA GLY A 201 -30.03 -8.25 0.28
C GLY A 201 -30.59 -6.93 -0.25
N ILE A 202 -29.76 -6.09 -0.85
CA ILE A 202 -30.19 -4.84 -1.48
C ILE A 202 -30.12 -5.02 -3.00
N TYR A 203 -31.25 -4.93 -3.69
CA TYR A 203 -31.29 -5.16 -5.14
C TYR A 203 -32.05 -4.10 -5.92
N GLY A 204 -31.70 -3.95 -7.20
CA GLY A 204 -32.29 -2.95 -8.09
C GLY A 204 -31.42 -2.65 -9.31
N LEU A 205 -31.93 -1.80 -10.20
CA LEU A 205 -31.26 -1.46 -11.47
C LEU A 205 -29.85 -0.87 -11.26
N GLY A 206 -28.98 -0.99 -12.27
CA GLY A 206 -27.66 -0.34 -12.25
C GLY A 206 -27.80 1.19 -12.15
N GLY A 207 -27.03 1.84 -11.29
CA GLY A 207 -27.11 3.30 -11.11
C GLY A 207 -28.28 3.81 -10.26
N VAL A 208 -29.02 2.92 -9.58
CA VAL A 208 -30.16 3.29 -8.71
C VAL A 208 -29.75 3.78 -7.30
N GLY A 209 -28.46 3.75 -6.95
CA GLY A 209 -27.97 4.20 -5.64
C GLY A 209 -27.81 3.11 -4.57
N LYS A 210 -27.70 1.82 -4.96
CA LYS A 210 -27.46 0.71 -4.00
C LYS A 210 -26.17 0.87 -3.20
N THR A 211 -25.06 1.14 -3.88
CA THR A 211 -23.75 1.41 -3.23
C THR A 211 -23.82 2.64 -2.33
N THR A 212 -24.61 3.65 -2.71
CA THR A 212 -24.84 4.85 -1.92
C THR A 212 -25.54 4.54 -0.60
N LEU A 213 -26.46 3.55 -0.58
CA LEU A 213 -27.06 3.11 0.66
C LEU A 213 -25.99 2.56 1.59
N LEU A 214 -25.10 1.68 1.14
CA LEU A 214 -24.08 1.09 2.02
C LEU A 214 -23.17 2.10 2.74
N ASN A 215 -23.09 3.37 2.31
CA ASN A 215 -22.36 4.46 2.99
C ASN A 215 -23.09 5.01 4.23
N PHE A 216 -23.71 4.17 5.05
CA PHE A 216 -24.33 4.61 6.31
C PHE A 216 -23.25 5.14 7.27
N HIS A 217 -23.32 6.43 7.59
CA HIS A 217 -22.27 7.18 8.32
C HIS A 217 -22.33 7.10 9.85
N ASP A 218 -23.32 6.41 10.42
CA ASP A 218 -23.62 6.53 11.84
C ASP A 218 -23.82 5.14 12.46
N THR A 219 -22.71 4.48 12.83
CA THR A 219 -22.78 3.29 13.68
C THR A 219 -22.18 3.60 15.04
N THR A 220 -23.03 4.15 15.89
CA THR A 220 -22.92 4.25 17.36
C THR A 220 -23.04 2.87 18.06
N HIS A 221 -22.59 1.77 17.45
CA HIS A 221 -22.79 0.41 17.96
C HIS A 221 -21.57 -0.51 17.81
N ASP A 222 -21.53 -1.53 18.68
CA ASP A 222 -20.53 -2.58 18.97
C ASP A 222 -20.17 -3.53 17.79
N TYR A 223 -20.23 -3.08 16.53
CA TYR A 223 -19.92 -3.88 15.34
C TYR A 223 -18.56 -3.53 14.75
N HIS A 224 -17.77 -4.56 14.42
CA HIS A 224 -16.63 -4.40 13.52
C HIS A 224 -17.11 -4.37 12.06
N VAL A 225 -17.16 -3.17 11.47
CA VAL A 225 -17.65 -2.94 10.09
C VAL A 225 -16.56 -3.22 9.06
N ILE A 226 -16.85 -4.15 8.16
CA ILE A 226 -15.96 -4.59 7.08
C ILE A 226 -16.65 -4.32 5.76
N TRP A 227 -16.02 -3.59 4.84
CA TRP A 227 -16.54 -3.39 3.48
C TRP A 227 -15.68 -4.16 2.48
N ALA A 228 -16.31 -4.86 1.55
CA ALA A 228 -15.61 -5.46 0.43
C ALA A 228 -16.43 -5.32 -0.85
N VAL A 229 -15.74 -5.14 -1.98
CA VAL A 229 -16.36 -5.14 -3.31
C VAL A 229 -16.08 -6.49 -3.96
N ALA A 230 -17.14 -7.20 -4.37
CA ALA A 230 -17.03 -8.48 -5.05
C ALA A 230 -16.53 -8.32 -6.49
N SER A 231 -17.15 -7.41 -7.27
CA SER A 231 -16.93 -7.25 -8.72
C SER A 231 -17.18 -8.55 -9.51
N GLN A 232 -17.16 -8.50 -10.85
CA GLN A 232 -17.30 -9.71 -11.66
C GLN A 232 -16.07 -10.63 -11.59
N ASP A 233 -14.91 -10.05 -11.30
CA ASP A 233 -13.64 -10.72 -11.46
C ASP A 233 -13.08 -11.18 -10.11
N ARG A 234 -12.91 -12.49 -9.98
CA ARG A 234 -12.43 -13.18 -8.76
C ARG A 234 -13.23 -12.82 -7.49
N PRO A 235 -14.56 -12.89 -7.49
CA PRO A 235 -15.35 -12.28 -6.42
C PRO A 235 -15.01 -12.83 -5.03
N ILE A 236 -14.70 -14.13 -4.90
CA ILE A 236 -14.31 -14.74 -3.62
C ILE A 236 -12.91 -14.31 -3.20
N GLU A 237 -11.89 -14.52 -4.04
CA GLU A 237 -10.49 -14.19 -3.72
C GLU A 237 -10.31 -12.70 -3.40
N ARG A 238 -10.94 -11.84 -4.19
CA ARG A 238 -10.89 -10.39 -4.03
C ARG A 238 -11.55 -9.93 -2.74
N VAL A 239 -12.66 -10.56 -2.35
CA VAL A 239 -13.30 -10.29 -1.06
C VAL A 239 -12.46 -10.84 0.07
N GLN A 240 -11.86 -12.03 -0.06
CA GLN A 240 -10.95 -12.58 0.93
C GLN A 240 -9.77 -11.64 1.20
N ASP A 241 -9.13 -11.14 0.14
CA ASP A 241 -8.00 -10.21 0.25
C ASP A 241 -8.43 -8.90 0.95
N GLN A 242 -9.58 -8.33 0.58
CA GLN A 242 -10.11 -7.10 1.19
C GLN A 242 -10.56 -7.30 2.65
N ILE A 243 -11.15 -8.45 2.98
CA ILE A 243 -11.51 -8.79 4.36
C ILE A 243 -10.22 -8.97 5.16
N ALA A 244 -9.26 -9.75 4.66
CA ALA A 244 -7.99 -10.05 5.32
C ALA A 244 -7.18 -8.78 5.60
N GLU A 245 -7.16 -7.82 4.69
CA GLU A 245 -6.54 -6.50 4.90
C GLU A 245 -7.18 -5.78 6.10
N ARG A 246 -8.51 -5.81 6.22
CA ARG A 246 -9.24 -5.10 7.29
C ARG A 246 -9.18 -5.79 8.65
N ILE A 247 -9.08 -7.12 8.67
CA ILE A 247 -9.02 -7.89 9.92
C ILE A 247 -7.59 -8.25 10.33
N GLY A 248 -6.57 -7.78 9.58
CA GLY A 248 -5.15 -7.93 9.92
C GLY A 248 -4.52 -9.29 9.57
N LEU A 249 -5.08 -10.03 8.59
CA LEU A 249 -4.57 -11.34 8.12
C LEU A 249 -3.74 -11.27 6.84
N SER A 250 -3.71 -10.14 6.13
CA SER A 250 -2.95 -9.97 4.89
C SER A 250 -1.43 -9.88 5.16
N ASN A 251 -0.78 -11.02 5.38
CA ASN A 251 0.67 -11.15 5.61
C ASN A 251 1.45 -11.66 4.38
N GLU A 252 2.79 -11.72 4.44
CA GLU A 252 3.58 -12.41 3.42
C GLU A 252 3.19 -13.90 3.37
N GLY A 253 2.91 -14.37 2.17
CA GLY A 253 2.29 -15.67 1.93
C GLY A 253 0.76 -15.64 1.80
N TRP A 254 0.04 -14.58 2.25
CA TRP A 254 -1.42 -14.52 2.04
C TRP A 254 -1.80 -14.64 0.57
N LYS A 255 -1.10 -13.92 -0.32
CA LYS A 255 -1.33 -14.00 -1.76
C LYS A 255 -0.96 -15.35 -2.38
N SER A 256 -0.12 -16.14 -1.72
CA SER A 256 0.22 -17.50 -2.17
C SER A 256 -0.63 -18.59 -1.52
N LYS A 257 -1.39 -18.27 -0.45
CA LYS A 257 -2.37 -19.17 0.16
C LYS A 257 -3.48 -19.52 -0.82
N SER A 258 -3.88 -20.79 -0.79
CA SER A 258 -5.08 -21.27 -1.46
C SER A 258 -6.33 -20.57 -0.90
N LEU A 259 -7.42 -20.57 -1.68
CA LEU A 259 -8.69 -20.00 -1.23
C LEU A 259 -9.19 -20.61 0.07
N ASP A 260 -8.94 -21.91 0.29
CA ASP A 260 -9.38 -22.62 1.49
C ASP A 260 -8.55 -22.21 2.72
N GLU A 261 -7.24 -22.05 2.58
CA GLU A 261 -6.37 -21.53 3.66
C GLU A 261 -6.72 -20.07 4.00
N LYS A 262 -7.06 -19.26 2.99
CA LYS A 262 -7.56 -17.90 3.19
C LYS A 262 -8.89 -17.93 3.97
N ALA A 263 -9.82 -18.80 3.57
CA ALA A 263 -11.13 -18.94 4.21
C ALA A 263 -10.99 -19.34 5.68
N GLU A 264 -10.15 -20.34 5.98
CA GLU A 264 -9.89 -20.81 7.35
C GLU A 264 -9.32 -19.69 8.22
N GLY A 265 -8.37 -18.91 7.69
CA GLY A 265 -7.82 -17.75 8.38
C GLY A 265 -8.89 -16.72 8.73
N ILE A 266 -9.71 -16.33 7.75
CA ILE A 266 -10.79 -15.35 7.96
C ILE A 266 -11.81 -15.86 8.98
N PHE A 267 -12.19 -17.14 8.89
CA PHE A 267 -13.17 -17.74 9.78
C PHE A 267 -12.72 -17.72 11.24
N LYS A 268 -11.46 -18.10 11.52
CA LYS A 268 -10.88 -18.11 12.87
C LYS A 268 -10.93 -16.75 13.57
N VAL A 269 -10.88 -15.66 12.82
CA VAL A 269 -10.94 -14.29 13.35
C VAL A 269 -12.39 -13.84 13.49
N LEU A 270 -13.20 -14.00 12.45
CA LEU A 270 -14.57 -13.50 12.43
C LEU A 270 -15.51 -14.28 13.36
N CYS A 271 -15.25 -15.55 13.65
CA CYS A 271 -16.10 -16.35 14.55
C CYS A 271 -16.05 -15.87 16.01
N LYS A 272 -15.01 -15.13 16.40
CA LYS A 272 -14.80 -14.59 17.75
C LYS A 272 -15.32 -13.15 17.91
N ARG A 273 -15.88 -12.55 16.86
CA ARG A 273 -16.22 -11.12 16.83
C ARG A 273 -17.61 -10.90 16.28
N LYS A 274 -18.28 -9.88 16.81
CA LYS A 274 -19.50 -9.33 16.23
C LYS A 274 -19.15 -8.36 15.10
N PHE A 275 -19.56 -8.67 13.88
CA PHE A 275 -19.17 -7.89 12.68
C PHE A 275 -20.36 -7.53 11.81
N ALA A 276 -20.19 -6.47 11.00
CA ALA A 276 -21.10 -6.12 9.92
C ALA A 276 -20.32 -6.09 8.60
N LEU A 277 -20.60 -7.04 7.71
CA LEU A 277 -19.93 -7.15 6.41
C LEU A 277 -20.79 -6.51 5.32
N LEU A 278 -20.29 -5.45 4.70
CA LEU A 278 -20.88 -4.71 3.58
C LEU A 278 -20.26 -5.21 2.27
N LEU A 279 -20.97 -6.07 1.52
CA LEU A 279 -20.53 -6.64 0.26
C LEU A 279 -21.16 -5.90 -0.94
N ASP A 280 -20.37 -5.14 -1.67
CA ASP A 280 -20.87 -4.37 -2.81
C ASP A 280 -20.71 -5.11 -4.16
N ASP A 281 -21.70 -4.92 -5.03
CA ASP A 281 -21.77 -5.36 -6.43
C ASP A 281 -21.58 -6.88 -6.64
N ILE A 282 -22.43 -7.70 -6.00
CA ILE A 282 -22.48 -9.16 -6.23
C ILE A 282 -23.24 -9.48 -7.53
N TRP A 283 -22.62 -10.27 -8.42
CA TRP A 283 -23.16 -10.60 -9.74
C TRP A 283 -23.86 -11.96 -9.86
N GLU A 284 -23.42 -12.93 -9.07
CA GLU A 284 -23.88 -14.32 -9.11
C GLU A 284 -24.00 -14.86 -7.68
N TRP A 285 -24.45 -16.11 -7.52
CA TRP A 285 -24.46 -16.76 -6.21
C TRP A 285 -23.08 -16.65 -5.54
N PHE A 286 -23.06 -16.12 -4.32
CA PHE A 286 -21.83 -15.81 -3.60
C PHE A 286 -21.78 -16.59 -2.29
N ASP A 287 -20.85 -17.53 -2.21
CA ASP A 287 -20.73 -18.43 -1.06
C ASP A 287 -19.88 -17.78 0.04
N LEU A 288 -20.56 -17.26 1.07
CA LEU A 288 -19.92 -16.66 2.24
C LEU A 288 -19.00 -17.64 2.98
N THR A 289 -19.32 -18.94 2.97
CA THR A 289 -18.53 -19.95 3.67
C THR A 289 -17.19 -20.19 2.97
N ARG A 290 -17.17 -20.17 1.63
CA ARG A 290 -15.93 -20.24 0.84
C ARG A 290 -15.04 -19.01 1.00
N VAL A 291 -15.59 -17.88 1.42
CA VAL A 291 -14.81 -16.69 1.79
C VAL A 291 -14.21 -16.85 3.19
N GLY A 292 -14.78 -17.69 4.05
CA GLY A 292 -14.45 -17.79 5.47
C GLY A 292 -15.35 -16.95 6.36
N VAL A 293 -16.43 -16.37 5.83
CA VAL A 293 -17.36 -15.55 6.60
C VAL A 293 -18.33 -16.48 7.34
N PRO A 294 -18.34 -16.49 8.69
CA PRO A 294 -19.31 -17.28 9.44
C PRO A 294 -20.72 -16.74 9.17
N LEU A 295 -21.67 -17.65 9.00
CA LEU A 295 -23.05 -17.25 8.73
C LEU A 295 -23.63 -16.48 9.93
N PRO A 296 -24.28 -15.33 9.69
CA PRO A 296 -25.03 -14.62 10.73
C PRO A 296 -26.05 -15.50 11.45
N THR A 297 -26.00 -15.51 12.77
CA THR A 297 -26.96 -16.21 13.66
C THR A 297 -27.43 -15.29 14.78
N GLN A 298 -28.48 -15.66 15.49
CA GLN A 298 -28.92 -14.92 16.68
C GLN A 298 -27.83 -14.89 17.76
N GLU A 299 -27.05 -15.96 17.89
CA GLU A 299 -26.01 -16.08 18.92
C GLU A 299 -24.78 -15.21 18.64
N ASN A 300 -24.30 -15.17 17.40
CA ASN A 300 -23.14 -14.33 17.05
C ASN A 300 -23.51 -12.86 16.82
N GLY A 301 -24.79 -12.57 16.55
CA GLY A 301 -25.31 -11.23 16.34
C GLY A 301 -24.72 -10.48 15.14
N SER A 302 -23.92 -11.14 14.30
CA SER A 302 -23.24 -10.53 13.14
C SER A 302 -24.21 -10.28 11.98
N LYS A 303 -23.85 -9.38 11.08
CA LYS A 303 -24.69 -8.98 9.94
C LYS A 303 -23.92 -9.04 8.62
N VAL A 304 -24.58 -9.46 7.55
CA VAL A 304 -24.05 -9.35 6.18
C VAL A 304 -25.06 -8.57 5.34
N ILE A 305 -24.64 -7.43 4.79
CA ILE A 305 -25.44 -6.64 3.87
C ILE A 305 -24.77 -6.72 2.52
N PHE A 306 -25.50 -7.07 1.48
CA PHE A 306 -24.93 -7.11 0.14
C PHE A 306 -25.78 -6.37 -0.89
N THR A 307 -25.14 -5.84 -1.93
CA THR A 307 -25.84 -5.24 -3.07
C THR A 307 -25.74 -6.13 -4.31
N THR A 308 -26.80 -6.17 -5.11
CA THR A 308 -26.82 -6.89 -6.39
C THR A 308 -27.77 -6.25 -7.39
N ARG A 309 -27.59 -6.52 -8.69
CA ARG A 309 -28.55 -6.14 -9.73
C ARG A 309 -29.67 -7.19 -9.91
N ARG A 310 -29.53 -8.36 -9.27
CA ARG A 310 -30.26 -9.58 -9.60
C ARG A 310 -31.10 -10.08 -8.42
N LEU A 311 -32.42 -10.13 -8.60
CA LEU A 311 -33.33 -10.65 -7.58
C LEU A 311 -33.06 -12.13 -7.29
N ASP A 312 -32.72 -12.92 -8.31
CA ASP A 312 -32.40 -14.34 -8.14
C ASP A 312 -31.18 -14.57 -7.25
N VAL A 313 -30.15 -13.71 -7.34
CA VAL A 313 -29.01 -13.73 -6.40
C VAL A 313 -29.46 -13.41 -4.97
N CYS A 314 -30.35 -12.43 -4.79
CA CYS A 314 -30.96 -12.16 -3.48
C CYS A 314 -31.72 -13.37 -2.93
N CYS A 315 -32.52 -14.05 -3.76
CA CYS A 315 -33.28 -15.23 -3.34
C CYS A 315 -32.38 -16.38 -2.89
N GLN A 316 -31.23 -16.52 -3.54
CA GLN A 316 -30.27 -17.60 -3.25
C GLN A 316 -29.48 -17.34 -1.96
N MET A 317 -29.10 -16.08 -1.69
CA MET A 317 -28.31 -15.72 -0.50
C MET A 317 -29.16 -15.41 0.73
N GLN A 318 -30.37 -14.87 0.53
CA GLN A 318 -31.33 -14.55 1.58
C GLN A 318 -32.73 -15.03 1.15
N PRO A 319 -33.13 -16.26 1.52
CA PRO A 319 -34.43 -16.83 1.15
C PRO A 319 -35.62 -16.08 1.76
N ASN A 320 -35.44 -15.41 2.91
CA ASN A 320 -36.49 -14.60 3.50
C ASN A 320 -36.60 -13.26 2.77
N MET A 321 -37.67 -13.11 1.98
CA MET A 321 -37.92 -11.92 1.16
C MET A 321 -38.13 -10.64 1.96
N ASP A 322 -38.57 -10.72 3.21
CA ASP A 322 -38.77 -9.54 4.06
C ASP A 322 -37.44 -8.83 4.38
N ASN A 323 -36.33 -9.56 4.28
CA ASN A 323 -34.97 -9.04 4.48
C ASN A 323 -34.32 -8.54 3.17
N ASN A 324 -35.03 -8.63 2.04
CA ASN A 324 -34.54 -8.16 0.73
C ASN A 324 -35.16 -6.81 0.37
N ILE A 325 -34.32 -5.77 0.32
CA ILE A 325 -34.73 -4.39 0.06
C ILE A 325 -34.57 -4.09 -1.43
N ARG A 326 -35.70 -3.88 -2.11
CA ARG A 326 -35.71 -3.39 -3.49
C ARG A 326 -35.52 -1.88 -3.52
N VAL A 327 -34.40 -1.43 -4.08
CA VAL A 327 -34.18 -0.02 -4.39
C VAL A 327 -34.86 0.31 -5.71
N GLN A 328 -35.88 1.15 -5.62
CA GLN A 328 -36.65 1.63 -6.78
C GLN A 328 -36.05 2.93 -7.31
N CYS A 329 -36.37 3.25 -8.56
CA CYS A 329 -36.11 4.59 -9.11
C CYS A 329 -36.81 5.66 -8.27
N LEU A 330 -36.26 6.88 -8.30
CA LEU A 330 -36.82 8.01 -7.57
C LEU A 330 -38.22 8.35 -8.08
N PRO A 331 -39.17 8.65 -7.18
CA PRO A 331 -40.47 9.18 -7.56
C PRO A 331 -40.30 10.54 -8.26
N PRO A 332 -41.26 10.96 -9.10
CA PRO A 332 -41.12 12.14 -9.96
C PRO A 332 -40.67 13.42 -9.23
N GLY A 333 -41.18 13.68 -8.03
CA GLY A 333 -40.81 14.87 -7.24
C GLY A 333 -39.35 14.84 -6.77
N GLU A 334 -38.87 13.70 -6.26
CA GLU A 334 -37.47 13.55 -5.83
C GLU A 334 -36.51 13.47 -7.02
N ALA A 335 -36.96 12.85 -8.12
CA ALA A 335 -36.22 12.80 -9.37
C ALA A 335 -35.99 14.20 -9.95
N PHE A 336 -37.04 15.05 -9.96
CA PHE A 336 -36.93 16.43 -10.41
C PHE A 336 -36.02 17.24 -9.49
N LYS A 337 -36.14 17.08 -8.16
CA LYS A 337 -35.27 17.75 -7.19
C LYS A 337 -33.80 17.41 -7.40
N LEU A 338 -33.48 16.13 -7.60
CA LEU A 338 -32.10 15.70 -7.91
C LEU A 338 -31.63 16.28 -9.25
N PHE A 339 -32.48 16.29 -10.28
CA PHE A 339 -32.13 16.85 -11.58
C PHE A 339 -31.89 18.36 -11.54
N GLU A 340 -32.76 19.11 -10.85
CA GLU A 340 -32.63 20.54 -10.60
C GLU A 340 -31.32 20.89 -9.91
N GLU A 341 -30.94 20.11 -8.89
CA GLU A 341 -29.65 20.26 -8.19
C GLU A 341 -28.46 20.14 -9.16
N LYS A 342 -28.53 19.25 -10.15
CA LYS A 342 -27.42 19.00 -11.10
C LYS A 342 -27.43 19.93 -12.32
N VAL A 343 -28.59 20.40 -12.75
CA VAL A 343 -28.70 21.41 -13.83
C VAL A 343 -28.36 22.81 -13.33
N GLY A 344 -28.73 23.12 -12.09
CA GLY A 344 -28.61 24.45 -11.49
C GLY A 344 -29.85 25.30 -11.71
N SER A 345 -30.32 25.95 -10.65
CA SER A 345 -31.53 26.81 -10.67
C SER A 345 -31.42 27.97 -11.65
N GLU A 346 -30.21 28.53 -11.83
CA GLU A 346 -29.95 29.62 -12.77
C GLU A 346 -30.29 29.22 -14.22
N THR A 347 -29.88 28.01 -14.63
CA THR A 347 -30.15 27.49 -15.99
C THR A 347 -31.63 27.26 -16.23
N LEU A 348 -32.35 26.72 -15.23
CA LEU A 348 -33.80 26.50 -15.32
C LEU A 348 -34.59 27.81 -15.43
N GLN A 349 -34.12 28.87 -14.77
CA GLN A 349 -34.75 30.19 -14.76
C GLN A 349 -34.45 31.04 -15.99
N MET A 350 -33.55 30.61 -16.89
CA MET A 350 -33.18 31.40 -18.07
C MET A 350 -34.34 31.63 -19.06
N HIS A 351 -35.34 30.74 -19.07
CA HIS A 351 -36.53 30.90 -19.90
C HIS A 351 -37.74 30.17 -19.30
N PRO A 352 -38.97 30.72 -19.32
CA PRO A 352 -40.16 30.10 -18.71
C PRO A 352 -40.47 28.68 -19.20
N ASP A 353 -40.21 28.42 -20.49
CA ASP A 353 -40.42 27.09 -21.09
C ASP A 353 -39.39 26.04 -20.64
N ILE A 354 -38.20 26.43 -20.15
CA ILE A 354 -37.15 25.48 -19.79
C ILE A 354 -37.57 24.60 -18.60
N CYS A 355 -38.25 25.16 -17.59
CA CYS A 355 -38.75 24.36 -16.47
C CYS A 355 -39.68 23.23 -16.94
N LYS A 356 -40.59 23.50 -17.87
CA LYS A 356 -41.50 22.48 -18.43
C LYS A 356 -40.75 21.45 -19.29
N LEU A 357 -39.73 21.89 -20.03
CA LEU A 357 -38.89 20.97 -20.80
C LEU A 357 -37.99 20.12 -19.89
N ALA A 358 -37.59 20.64 -18.73
CA ALA A 358 -36.85 19.89 -17.73
C ALA A 358 -37.67 18.74 -17.13
N GLU A 359 -38.97 18.97 -16.87
CA GLU A 359 -39.88 17.89 -16.47
C GLU A 359 -39.91 16.77 -17.51
N ALA A 360 -40.03 17.12 -18.81
CA ALA A 360 -39.99 16.13 -19.89
C ALA A 360 -38.66 15.37 -19.96
N VAL A 361 -37.51 16.01 -19.72
CA VAL A 361 -36.21 15.31 -19.64
C VAL A 361 -36.15 14.35 -18.45
N VAL A 362 -36.70 14.75 -17.29
CA VAL A 362 -36.78 13.90 -16.10
C VAL A 362 -37.66 12.68 -16.34
N GLU A 363 -38.76 12.83 -17.07
CA GLU A 363 -39.60 11.71 -17.52
C GLU A 363 -38.80 10.70 -18.36
N GLU A 364 -37.98 11.18 -19.32
CA GLU A 364 -37.12 10.31 -20.13
C GLU A 364 -36.07 9.58 -19.28
N CYS A 365 -35.61 10.19 -18.17
CA CYS A 365 -34.68 9.56 -17.23
C CYS A 365 -35.31 8.44 -16.37
N ALA A 366 -36.64 8.31 -16.38
CA ALA A 366 -37.41 7.28 -15.67
C ALA A 366 -37.04 7.16 -14.17
N GLY A 367 -36.73 8.29 -13.54
CA GLY A 367 -36.36 8.36 -12.11
C GLY A 367 -35.02 7.72 -11.74
N LEU A 368 -34.18 7.30 -12.70
CA LEU A 368 -32.89 6.68 -12.38
C LEU A 368 -31.84 7.72 -11.94
N PRO A 369 -31.32 7.68 -10.70
CA PRO A 369 -30.36 8.67 -10.19
C PRO A 369 -29.14 8.90 -11.08
N LEU A 370 -28.48 7.84 -11.55
CA LEU A 370 -27.30 7.98 -12.43
C LEU A 370 -27.66 8.73 -13.73
N ALA A 371 -28.81 8.41 -14.36
CA ALA A 371 -29.25 9.11 -15.56
C ALA A 371 -29.59 10.57 -15.28
N LEU A 372 -30.32 10.84 -14.19
CA LEU A 372 -30.66 12.21 -13.76
C LEU A 372 -29.40 13.05 -13.53
N ILE A 373 -28.38 12.47 -12.89
CA ILE A 373 -27.11 13.17 -12.61
C ILE A 373 -26.33 13.44 -13.91
N THR A 374 -26.10 12.41 -14.72
CA THR A 374 -25.26 12.54 -15.93
C THR A 374 -25.95 13.38 -17.01
N ILE A 375 -27.26 13.25 -17.20
CA ILE A 375 -28.03 14.06 -18.15
C ILE A 375 -28.22 15.47 -17.60
N GLY A 376 -28.56 15.63 -16.32
CA GLY A 376 -28.68 16.95 -15.69
C GLY A 376 -27.42 17.79 -15.83
N ARG A 377 -26.25 17.21 -15.57
CA ARG A 377 -24.95 17.88 -15.77
C ARG A 377 -24.68 18.24 -17.25
N ALA A 378 -25.07 17.38 -18.20
CA ALA A 378 -24.96 17.70 -19.62
C ALA A 378 -25.90 18.86 -20.03
N MET A 379 -27.08 18.93 -19.42
CA MET A 379 -28.08 19.97 -19.66
C MET A 379 -27.76 21.30 -18.95
N ALA A 380 -26.91 21.30 -17.92
CA ALA A 380 -26.52 22.51 -17.16
C ALA A 380 -25.99 23.66 -18.02
N SER A 381 -25.40 23.35 -19.18
CA SER A 381 -24.86 24.34 -20.13
C SER A 381 -25.87 24.85 -21.18
N LYS A 382 -27.09 24.29 -21.23
CA LYS A 382 -28.09 24.54 -22.28
C LYS A 382 -29.04 25.65 -21.87
N LYS A 383 -29.00 26.75 -22.63
CA LYS A 383 -29.62 28.02 -22.21
C LYS A 383 -30.89 28.36 -22.98
N THR A 384 -31.19 27.64 -24.06
CA THR A 384 -32.33 27.97 -24.94
C THR A 384 -33.37 26.84 -25.00
N PRO A 385 -34.68 27.14 -25.10
CA PRO A 385 -35.72 26.12 -25.25
C PRO A 385 -35.52 25.18 -26.45
N HIS A 386 -34.88 25.65 -27.53
CA HIS A 386 -34.59 24.85 -28.72
C HIS A 386 -33.58 23.73 -28.43
N GLU A 387 -32.53 24.02 -27.67
CA GLU A 387 -31.54 23.00 -27.25
C GLU A 387 -32.19 21.93 -26.37
N TRP A 388 -33.12 22.32 -25.49
CA TRP A 388 -33.87 21.42 -24.64
C TRP A 388 -34.87 20.54 -25.42
N LYS A 389 -35.59 21.12 -26.39
CA LYS A 389 -36.47 20.35 -27.29
C LYS A 389 -35.69 19.33 -28.11
N TYR A 390 -34.55 19.73 -28.69
CA TYR A 390 -33.68 18.82 -29.41
C TYR A 390 -33.12 17.71 -28.52
N ALA A 391 -32.73 18.03 -27.27
CA ALA A 391 -32.30 17.02 -26.31
C ALA A 391 -33.38 15.94 -26.06
N ILE A 392 -34.63 16.35 -25.91
CA ILE A 392 -35.77 15.45 -25.74
C ILE A 392 -35.98 14.59 -26.99
N GLU A 393 -35.88 15.17 -28.19
CA GLU A 393 -35.96 14.41 -29.45
C GLU A 393 -34.90 13.29 -29.52
N VAL A 394 -33.64 13.60 -29.18
CA VAL A 394 -32.55 12.63 -29.13
C VAL A 394 -32.81 11.55 -28.08
N LEU A 395 -33.21 11.92 -26.86
CA LEU A 395 -33.53 10.97 -25.79
C LEU A 395 -34.65 10.01 -26.19
N ARG A 396 -35.70 10.52 -26.85
CA ARG A 396 -36.83 9.71 -27.34
C ARG A 396 -36.42 8.78 -28.48
N GLN A 397 -35.61 9.24 -29.43
CA GLN A 397 -35.10 8.39 -30.51
C GLN A 397 -34.26 7.22 -29.97
N SER A 398 -33.51 7.43 -28.89
CA SER A 398 -32.73 6.40 -28.21
C SER A 398 -33.58 5.31 -27.53
N THR A 399 -34.89 5.51 -27.34
CA THR A 399 -35.79 4.49 -26.75
C THR A 399 -36.33 3.46 -27.76
N ALA A 400 -36.17 3.70 -29.07
CA ALA A 400 -36.76 2.85 -30.11
C ALA A 400 -35.94 1.58 -30.46
N SER A 401 -34.71 1.45 -29.96
CA SER A 401 -33.77 0.36 -30.29
C SER A 401 -33.61 -0.70 -29.19
N VAL A 402 -34.69 -1.01 -28.45
CA VAL A 402 -34.66 -1.99 -27.35
C VAL A 402 -34.52 -3.41 -27.90
N PHE A 403 -33.31 -3.97 -27.82
CA PHE A 403 -33.10 -5.41 -27.93
C PHE A 403 -33.52 -6.09 -26.61
N PRO A 404 -34.31 -7.18 -26.63
CA PRO A 404 -34.71 -7.86 -25.42
C PRO A 404 -33.52 -8.64 -24.83
N GLY A 405 -33.04 -8.24 -23.65
CA GLY A 405 -32.01 -8.97 -22.91
C GLY A 405 -31.21 -8.11 -21.90
N VAL A 406 -31.52 -8.31 -20.61
CA VAL A 406 -30.72 -7.99 -19.40
C VAL A 406 -29.95 -6.65 -19.41
N GLY A 407 -30.59 -5.58 -18.91
CA GLY A 407 -29.89 -4.43 -18.32
C GLY A 407 -29.26 -3.38 -19.25
N LYS A 408 -29.33 -3.56 -20.59
CA LYS A 408 -28.75 -2.63 -21.58
C LYS A 408 -29.69 -1.51 -22.04
N GLU A 409 -30.95 -1.54 -21.63
CA GLU A 409 -31.99 -0.55 -21.98
C GLU A 409 -31.60 0.90 -21.60
N MET A 410 -30.70 1.07 -20.62
CA MET A 410 -30.23 2.38 -20.18
C MET A 410 -29.02 2.93 -20.95
N PHE A 411 -28.29 2.11 -21.70
CA PHE A 411 -27.09 2.58 -22.41
C PHE A 411 -27.40 3.64 -23.47
N PRO A 412 -28.45 3.51 -24.30
CA PRO A 412 -28.82 4.57 -25.24
C PRO A 412 -29.17 5.90 -24.55
N LYS A 413 -29.76 5.85 -23.35
CA LYS A 413 -30.08 7.04 -22.55
C LYS A 413 -28.84 7.69 -21.95
N LEU A 414 -27.92 6.90 -21.38
CA LEU A 414 -26.66 7.41 -20.82
C LEU A 414 -25.70 7.90 -21.92
N LYS A 415 -25.78 7.31 -23.12
CA LYS A 415 -25.01 7.74 -24.31
C LYS A 415 -25.30 9.19 -24.68
N PHE A 416 -26.46 9.73 -24.30
CA PHE A 416 -26.76 11.15 -24.45
C PHE A 416 -25.63 12.05 -23.93
N SER A 417 -25.15 11.82 -22.71
CA SER A 417 -24.08 12.64 -22.13
C SER A 417 -22.74 12.47 -22.85
N TYR A 418 -22.50 11.32 -23.49
CA TYR A 418 -21.36 11.10 -24.38
C TYR A 418 -21.50 11.85 -25.72
N ASP A 419 -22.68 11.81 -26.33
CA ASP A 419 -22.94 12.48 -27.61
C ASP A 419 -22.81 14.00 -27.53
N TYR A 420 -23.09 14.56 -26.35
CA TYR A 420 -22.96 15.98 -26.05
C TYR A 420 -21.52 16.44 -25.72
N LEU A 421 -20.55 15.52 -25.67
CA LEU A 421 -19.15 15.89 -25.57
C LEU A 421 -18.72 16.66 -26.82
N THR A 422 -18.19 17.86 -26.60
CA THR A 422 -18.00 18.90 -27.64
C THR A 422 -16.95 18.58 -28.69
N SER A 423 -16.15 17.53 -28.51
CA SER A 423 -15.05 17.17 -29.42
C SER A 423 -14.86 15.66 -29.52
N GLU A 424 -14.63 15.17 -30.74
CA GLU A 424 -14.23 13.78 -31.01
C GLU A 424 -12.97 13.36 -30.25
N ARG A 425 -12.12 14.33 -29.90
CA ARG A 425 -10.97 14.11 -29.01
C ARG A 425 -11.39 13.70 -27.61
N VAL A 426 -12.27 14.50 -26.99
CA VAL A 426 -12.78 14.24 -25.63
C VAL A 426 -13.50 12.89 -25.61
N LYS A 427 -14.29 12.60 -26.65
CA LYS A 427 -14.93 11.30 -26.84
C LYS A 427 -13.92 10.16 -26.93
N SER A 428 -12.85 10.31 -27.72
CA SER A 428 -11.81 9.28 -27.86
C SER A 428 -11.04 9.05 -26.55
N CYS A 429 -10.70 10.12 -25.82
CA CYS A 429 -10.08 10.05 -24.49
C CYS A 429 -11.00 9.34 -23.48
N PHE A 430 -12.31 9.65 -23.51
CA PHE A 430 -13.30 8.96 -22.68
C PHE A 430 -13.41 7.46 -23.02
N LEU A 431 -13.50 7.11 -24.31
CA LEU A 431 -13.49 5.71 -24.73
C LEU A 431 -12.22 4.99 -24.24
N TYR A 432 -11.06 5.65 -24.27
CA TYR A 432 -9.81 5.12 -23.76
C TYR A 432 -9.84 4.80 -22.25
N CYS A 433 -10.64 5.51 -21.45
CA CYS A 433 -10.76 5.20 -20.02
C CYS A 433 -11.40 3.82 -19.77
N SER A 434 -12.26 3.32 -20.68
CA SER A 434 -12.89 2.00 -20.55
C SER A 434 -11.93 0.82 -20.67
N LEU A 435 -10.70 1.08 -21.12
CA LEU A 435 -9.65 0.09 -21.24
C LEU A 435 -9.27 -0.47 -19.85
N TYR A 436 -9.31 0.35 -18.81
CA TYR A 436 -8.99 -0.07 -17.44
C TYR A 436 -10.07 -1.01 -16.86
N PRO A 437 -9.72 -1.89 -15.90
CA PRO A 437 -10.68 -2.80 -15.26
C PRO A 437 -11.81 -2.09 -14.50
N GLU A 438 -12.84 -2.86 -14.13
CA GLU A 438 -13.89 -2.39 -13.23
C GLU A 438 -13.31 -1.97 -11.88
N ASP A 439 -13.85 -0.88 -11.36
CA ASP A 439 -13.42 -0.27 -10.10
C ASP A 439 -11.92 0.10 -9.99
N TYR A 440 -11.19 0.13 -11.10
CA TYR A 440 -9.76 0.42 -11.10
C TYR A 440 -9.50 1.92 -10.85
N SER A 441 -8.63 2.21 -9.89
CA SER A 441 -8.17 3.58 -9.62
C SER A 441 -7.11 3.97 -10.65
N ILE A 442 -7.46 4.85 -11.58
CA ILE A 442 -6.62 5.22 -12.73
C ILE A 442 -5.77 6.45 -12.36
N PRO A 443 -4.42 6.37 -12.37
CA PRO A 443 -3.58 7.54 -12.15
C PRO A 443 -3.74 8.55 -13.31
N LYS A 444 -4.10 9.81 -13.00
CA LYS A 444 -4.36 10.86 -13.99
C LYS A 444 -3.18 11.07 -14.96
N GLU A 445 -1.97 11.22 -14.43
CA GLU A 445 -0.77 11.46 -15.24
C GLU A 445 -0.45 10.28 -16.18
N GLU A 446 -0.65 9.05 -15.71
CA GLU A 446 -0.37 7.87 -16.51
C GLU A 446 -1.37 7.73 -17.68
N LEU A 447 -2.65 8.01 -17.40
CA LEU A 447 -3.70 8.07 -18.41
C LEU A 447 -3.40 9.12 -19.48
N VAL A 448 -2.98 10.32 -19.06
CA VAL A 448 -2.62 11.41 -19.98
C VAL A 448 -1.39 11.06 -20.82
N ASP A 449 -0.34 10.50 -20.22
CA ASP A 449 0.85 10.04 -20.97
C ASP A 449 0.47 8.98 -22.03
N CYS A 450 -0.51 8.11 -21.74
CA CYS A 450 -1.03 7.13 -22.68
C CYS A 450 -1.81 7.79 -23.82
N TRP A 451 -2.65 8.79 -23.54
CA TRP A 451 -3.36 9.57 -24.56
C TRP A 451 -2.40 10.31 -25.50
N ILE A 452 -1.29 10.84 -24.96
CA ILE A 452 -0.24 11.48 -25.78
C ILE A 452 0.47 10.42 -26.63
N GLY A 453 0.86 9.29 -26.04
CA GLY A 453 1.55 8.20 -26.74
C GLY A 453 0.71 7.59 -27.87
N GLU A 454 -0.59 7.45 -27.69
CA GLU A 454 -1.47 6.97 -28.76
C GLU A 454 -1.77 8.07 -29.81
N GLY A 455 -1.50 9.33 -29.48
CA GLY A 455 -1.71 10.49 -30.36
C GLY A 455 -3.14 11.00 -30.39
N LEU A 456 -3.88 10.85 -29.27
CA LEU A 456 -5.22 11.42 -29.08
C LEU A 456 -5.18 12.93 -28.80
N LEU A 457 -4.11 13.40 -28.15
CA LEU A 457 -3.87 14.82 -27.87
C LEU A 457 -3.06 15.47 -29.01
N ASP A 458 -3.19 16.79 -29.18
CA ASP A 458 -2.71 17.51 -30.37
C ASP A 458 -1.23 17.25 -30.73
N LYS A 459 -0.96 17.01 -32.02
CA LYS A 459 0.37 16.65 -32.54
C LYS A 459 1.38 17.82 -32.60
N HIS A 460 0.93 19.05 -32.36
CA HIS A 460 1.71 20.28 -32.62
C HIS A 460 2.00 21.12 -31.39
N THR A 461 1.71 20.62 -30.18
CA THR A 461 1.97 21.32 -28.92
C THR A 461 3.18 20.72 -28.21
N ASN A 462 3.88 21.53 -27.41
CA ASN A 462 4.91 21.03 -26.49
C ASN A 462 4.27 20.09 -25.44
N LEU A 463 5.10 19.26 -24.80
CA LEU A 463 4.67 18.21 -23.87
C LEU A 463 3.81 18.76 -22.71
N SER A 464 4.19 19.91 -22.14
CA SER A 464 3.47 20.55 -21.04
C SER A 464 2.05 20.97 -21.45
N SER A 465 1.88 21.56 -22.64
CA SER A 465 0.56 21.92 -23.16
C SER A 465 -0.31 20.69 -23.43
N ALA A 466 0.28 19.59 -23.94
CA ALA A 466 -0.46 18.34 -24.13
C ALA A 466 -0.93 17.74 -22.80
N ARG A 467 -0.09 17.78 -21.75
CA ARG A 467 -0.49 17.33 -20.41
C ARG A 467 -1.59 18.19 -19.79
N ASN A 468 -1.45 19.51 -19.88
CA ASN A 468 -2.50 20.45 -19.42
C ASN A 468 -3.82 20.21 -20.15
N GLN A 469 -3.78 19.96 -21.47
CA GLN A 469 -4.96 19.59 -22.25
C GLN A 469 -5.57 18.27 -21.75
N GLY A 470 -4.75 17.25 -21.47
CA GLY A 470 -5.21 15.98 -20.90
C GLY A 470 -5.89 16.15 -19.54
N LEU A 471 -5.28 16.89 -18.61
CA LEU A 471 -5.87 17.17 -17.29
C LEU A 471 -7.17 17.98 -17.39
N PHE A 472 -7.24 18.92 -18.33
CA PHE A 472 -8.48 19.66 -18.62
C PHE A 472 -9.60 18.74 -19.14
N ILE A 473 -9.27 17.79 -20.03
CA ILE A 473 -10.23 16.78 -20.51
C ILE A 473 -10.72 15.91 -19.35
N ILE A 474 -9.84 15.46 -18.47
CA ILE A 474 -10.22 14.71 -17.25
C ILE A 474 -11.18 15.54 -16.39
N GLY A 475 -10.85 16.80 -16.10
CA GLY A 475 -11.73 17.70 -15.34
C GLY A 475 -13.10 17.87 -15.99
N SER A 476 -13.14 18.00 -17.32
CA SER A 476 -14.38 18.09 -18.10
C SER A 476 -15.23 16.82 -17.99
N LEU A 477 -14.61 15.63 -18.05
CA LEU A 477 -15.29 14.34 -17.93
C LEU A 477 -15.84 14.11 -16.50
N ILE A 478 -15.11 14.55 -15.48
CA ILE A 478 -15.57 14.55 -14.09
C ILE A 478 -16.77 15.47 -13.94
N TYR A 479 -16.68 16.68 -14.50
CA TYR A 479 -17.74 17.68 -14.44
C TYR A 479 -19.06 17.15 -14.98
N VAL A 480 -19.06 16.50 -16.16
CA VAL A 480 -20.27 15.90 -16.75
C VAL A 480 -20.73 14.60 -16.10
N GLY A 481 -20.00 14.08 -15.11
CA GLY A 481 -20.37 12.86 -14.38
C GLY A 481 -20.11 11.56 -15.15
N LEU A 482 -19.21 11.58 -16.13
CA LEU A 482 -18.75 10.40 -16.86
C LEU A 482 -17.52 9.74 -16.21
N LEU A 483 -16.77 10.50 -15.40
CA LEU A 483 -15.72 10.03 -14.50
C LEU A 483 -15.98 10.51 -13.08
N GLU A 484 -15.43 9.80 -12.11
CA GLU A 484 -15.48 10.13 -10.70
C GLU A 484 -14.08 10.48 -10.21
N LYS A 485 -13.97 11.49 -9.34
CA LYS A 485 -12.72 11.88 -8.68
C LYS A 485 -12.46 10.94 -7.51
N GLU A 486 -11.28 10.33 -7.46
CA GLU A 486 -10.82 9.54 -6.32
C GLU A 486 -9.52 10.17 -5.80
N GLY A 487 -9.62 10.90 -4.69
CA GLY A 487 -8.53 11.75 -4.21
C GLY A 487 -8.08 12.79 -5.25
N ASN A 488 -6.90 13.37 -5.06
CA ASN A 488 -6.38 14.38 -5.98
C ASN A 488 -5.69 13.78 -7.21
N LEU A 489 -5.12 12.59 -7.12
CA LEU A 489 -4.28 12.00 -8.17
C LEU A 489 -4.97 10.96 -9.06
N PHE A 490 -6.13 10.45 -8.66
CA PHE A 490 -6.78 9.34 -9.36
C PHE A 490 -8.17 9.71 -9.86
N VAL A 491 -8.62 8.94 -10.84
CA VAL A 491 -9.99 8.95 -11.35
C VAL A 491 -10.51 7.53 -11.48
N LYS A 492 -11.82 7.39 -11.39
CA LYS A 492 -12.52 6.14 -11.52
C LYS A 492 -13.64 6.26 -12.54
N MET A 493 -13.95 5.19 -13.26
CA MET A 493 -15.10 5.11 -14.14
C MET A 493 -16.16 4.20 -13.50
N HIS A 494 -17.36 4.72 -13.31
CA HIS A 494 -18.48 3.94 -12.74
C HIS A 494 -18.80 2.73 -13.62
N ASN A 495 -19.06 1.55 -13.04
CA ASN A 495 -19.21 0.28 -13.76
C ASN A 495 -20.26 0.36 -14.89
N VAL A 496 -21.43 0.96 -14.65
CA VAL A 496 -22.47 1.17 -15.69
C VAL A 496 -22.00 2.09 -16.83
N ILE A 497 -21.21 3.14 -16.52
CA ILE A 497 -20.66 4.05 -17.53
C ILE A 497 -19.58 3.32 -18.34
N ARG A 498 -18.76 2.50 -17.69
CA ARG A 498 -17.76 1.65 -18.35
C ARG A 498 -18.43 0.67 -19.31
N ASP A 499 -19.47 -0.03 -18.87
CA ASP A 499 -20.22 -0.97 -19.71
C ASP A 499 -20.83 -0.27 -20.94
N MET A 500 -21.43 0.91 -20.75
CA MET A 500 -21.91 1.75 -21.84
C MET A 500 -20.77 2.15 -22.78
N THR A 501 -19.62 2.52 -22.24
CA THR A 501 -18.45 2.95 -23.04
C THR A 501 -17.90 1.80 -23.88
N LEU A 502 -17.83 0.60 -23.32
CA LEU A 502 -17.46 -0.62 -24.04
C LEU A 502 -18.51 -1.00 -25.10
N TRP A 503 -19.79 -0.78 -24.81
CA TRP A 503 -20.86 -0.96 -25.79
C TRP A 503 -20.72 0.03 -26.97
N ILE A 504 -20.48 1.32 -26.72
CA ILE A 504 -20.21 2.33 -27.77
C ILE A 504 -18.97 1.94 -28.60
N ALA A 505 -17.91 1.48 -27.93
CA ALA A 505 -16.69 1.01 -28.61
C ALA A 505 -16.93 -0.28 -29.43
N GLY A 506 -17.89 -1.13 -29.01
CA GLY A 506 -18.26 -2.36 -29.68
C GLY A 506 -19.19 -2.17 -30.89
N GLU A 507 -20.12 -1.19 -30.84
CA GLU A 507 -21.01 -0.83 -31.95
C GLU A 507 -20.24 -0.27 -33.16
N SER A 508 -19.04 0.25 -32.94
CA SER A 508 -18.19 0.85 -33.96
C SER A 508 -17.14 -0.11 -34.56
N GLU A 509 -17.43 -1.42 -34.70
CA GLU A 509 -16.61 -2.47 -35.36
C GLU A 509 -15.54 -3.17 -34.48
N LYS A 510 -15.90 -3.77 -33.32
CA LYS A 510 -15.01 -4.67 -32.52
C LYS A 510 -13.56 -4.16 -32.34
N LYS A 511 -13.39 -2.84 -32.19
CA LYS A 511 -12.06 -2.21 -32.15
C LYS A 511 -11.28 -2.56 -30.89
N PHE A 512 -11.95 -2.90 -29.79
CA PHE A 512 -11.32 -3.11 -28.49
C PHE A 512 -11.43 -4.58 -28.09
N PHE A 513 -10.31 -5.17 -27.68
CA PHE A 513 -10.25 -6.47 -27.03
C PHE A 513 -9.83 -6.31 -25.57
N VAL A 514 -10.79 -6.42 -24.64
CA VAL A 514 -10.57 -6.18 -23.22
C VAL A 514 -10.80 -7.48 -22.44
N LYS A 515 -9.71 -8.02 -21.87
CA LYS A 515 -9.70 -9.19 -20.98
C LYS A 515 -8.72 -8.94 -19.83
N SER A 516 -8.98 -7.89 -19.06
CA SER A 516 -8.17 -7.52 -17.90
C SER A 516 -8.74 -8.14 -16.62
N GLY A 517 -7.89 -8.59 -15.70
CA GLY A 517 -8.30 -9.14 -14.40
C GLY A 517 -8.73 -10.62 -14.40
N VAL A 518 -9.32 -11.08 -15.51
CA VAL A 518 -10.05 -12.36 -15.70
C VAL A 518 -9.24 -13.67 -15.54
N GLN A 519 -8.07 -13.62 -14.90
CA GLN A 519 -7.20 -14.77 -14.59
C GLN A 519 -6.68 -15.54 -15.82
N LEU A 520 -6.47 -14.88 -16.96
CA LEU A 520 -5.85 -15.56 -18.09
C LEU A 520 -4.46 -16.08 -17.69
N LYS A 521 -4.28 -17.40 -17.77
CA LYS A 521 -2.97 -18.06 -17.59
C LYS A 521 -2.19 -18.18 -18.89
N GLU A 522 -2.91 -18.17 -19.99
CA GLU A 522 -2.39 -18.27 -21.34
C GLU A 522 -2.76 -17.03 -22.15
N GLN A 523 -1.92 -16.69 -23.13
CA GLN A 523 -2.25 -15.65 -24.08
C GLN A 523 -3.51 -16.02 -24.91
N PRO A 524 -4.22 -15.04 -25.49
CA PRO A 524 -5.28 -15.33 -26.45
C PRO A 524 -4.76 -16.19 -27.60
N LYS A 525 -5.57 -17.16 -28.03
CA LYS A 525 -5.22 -18.04 -29.15
C LYS A 525 -4.93 -17.24 -30.42
N ALA A 526 -3.93 -17.70 -31.17
CA ALA A 526 -3.59 -17.16 -32.49
C ALA A 526 -4.85 -17.04 -33.38
N LYS A 527 -5.13 -15.81 -33.79
CA LYS A 527 -6.21 -15.44 -34.71
C LYS A 527 -5.78 -14.18 -35.45
N LYS A 528 -6.36 -13.96 -36.63
CA LYS A 528 -6.29 -12.67 -37.30
C LYS A 528 -7.18 -11.65 -36.59
N TRP A 529 -6.58 -10.66 -35.94
CA TRP A 529 -7.24 -9.59 -35.18
C TRP A 529 -7.16 -8.26 -35.96
N GLU A 530 -7.60 -8.26 -37.22
CA GLU A 530 -7.52 -7.07 -38.10
C GLU A 530 -8.33 -5.88 -37.60
N GLU A 531 -9.49 -6.11 -36.99
CA GLU A 531 -10.37 -5.04 -36.50
C GLU A 531 -9.87 -4.43 -35.17
N VAL A 532 -9.01 -5.14 -34.42
CA VAL A 532 -8.60 -4.73 -33.08
C VAL A 532 -7.53 -3.65 -33.14
N THR A 533 -7.86 -2.47 -32.60
CA THR A 533 -6.94 -1.34 -32.44
C THR A 533 -6.40 -1.21 -31.02
N ARG A 534 -7.08 -1.78 -30.01
CA ARG A 534 -6.63 -1.73 -28.60
C ARG A 534 -6.83 -3.09 -27.93
N MET A 535 -5.78 -3.63 -27.32
CA MET A 535 -5.79 -4.95 -26.67
C MET A 535 -5.30 -4.82 -25.23
N LEU A 536 -6.11 -5.30 -24.29
CA LEU A 536 -5.84 -5.21 -22.87
C LEU A 536 -5.94 -6.56 -22.19
N LEU A 537 -4.80 -6.97 -21.66
CA LEU A 537 -4.56 -8.24 -21.00
C LEU A 537 -3.88 -8.01 -19.63
N MET A 538 -4.08 -6.84 -19.02
CA MET A 538 -3.47 -6.47 -17.74
C MET A 538 -4.12 -7.17 -16.54
N GLU A 539 -3.39 -7.23 -15.42
CA GLU A 539 -3.87 -7.86 -14.16
C GLU A 539 -4.27 -9.33 -14.36
N ASN A 540 -3.50 -10.09 -15.15
CA ASN A 540 -3.72 -11.52 -15.43
C ASN A 540 -2.56 -12.37 -14.90
N GLN A 541 -2.56 -13.67 -15.21
CA GLN A 541 -1.54 -14.64 -14.79
C GLN A 541 -0.75 -15.18 -15.99
N ILE A 542 -0.67 -14.42 -17.09
CA ILE A 542 0.00 -14.87 -18.30
C ILE A 542 1.50 -14.96 -18.00
N GLU A 543 2.06 -16.15 -18.18
CA GLU A 543 3.50 -16.37 -17.99
C GLU A 543 4.29 -16.29 -19.29
N ASN A 544 3.69 -16.70 -20.41
CA ASN A 544 4.42 -16.88 -21.66
C ASN A 544 3.63 -16.29 -22.83
N LEU A 545 4.33 -15.50 -23.65
CA LEU A 545 3.84 -15.03 -24.94
C LEU A 545 4.56 -15.80 -26.05
N THR A 546 4.05 -16.99 -26.39
CA THR A 546 4.69 -17.97 -27.28
C THR A 546 3.97 -18.21 -28.60
N GLU A 547 2.76 -17.70 -28.80
CA GLU A 547 2.10 -17.76 -30.12
C GLU A 547 2.10 -16.37 -30.77
N ILE A 548 2.17 -16.38 -32.10
CA ILE A 548 2.14 -15.16 -32.90
C ILE A 548 0.69 -14.66 -33.01
N LEU A 549 0.49 -13.38 -32.72
CA LEU A 549 -0.80 -12.69 -32.88
C LEU A 549 -0.74 -11.76 -34.09
N GLU A 550 -1.60 -12.01 -35.09
CA GLU A 550 -1.72 -11.13 -36.26
C GLU A 550 -2.64 -9.94 -35.95
N CYS A 551 -2.07 -8.85 -35.46
CA CYS A 551 -2.81 -7.65 -35.05
C CYS A 551 -2.33 -6.39 -35.82
N PRO A 552 -2.53 -6.32 -37.15
CA PRO A 552 -1.88 -5.31 -38.00
C PRO A 552 -2.28 -3.86 -37.69
N ASN A 553 -3.47 -3.65 -37.12
CA ASN A 553 -4.02 -2.34 -36.79
C ASN A 553 -3.92 -1.99 -35.30
N LEU A 554 -3.25 -2.82 -34.49
CA LEU A 554 -3.12 -2.61 -33.05
C LEU A 554 -2.30 -1.36 -32.74
N GLN A 555 -2.84 -0.48 -31.91
CA GLN A 555 -2.24 0.80 -31.49
C GLN A 555 -1.83 0.79 -30.01
N THR A 556 -2.58 0.08 -29.16
CA THR A 556 -2.28 -0.05 -27.73
C THR A 556 -2.31 -1.51 -27.29
N LEU A 557 -1.28 -1.93 -26.55
CA LEU A 557 -1.19 -3.25 -25.92
C LEU A 557 -0.79 -3.11 -24.45
N PHE A 558 -1.69 -3.45 -23.54
CA PHE A 558 -1.42 -3.48 -22.10
C PHE A 558 -1.29 -4.92 -21.61
N LEU A 559 -0.10 -5.24 -21.09
CA LEU A 559 0.30 -6.52 -20.49
C LEU A 559 0.79 -6.34 -19.04
N ARG A 560 0.49 -5.18 -18.44
CA ARG A 560 0.88 -4.82 -17.09
C ARG A 560 0.37 -5.80 -16.04
N SER A 561 1.14 -5.98 -14.96
CA SER A 561 0.76 -6.82 -13.81
C SER A 561 0.39 -8.25 -14.26
N ASN A 562 1.29 -8.88 -15.02
CA ASN A 562 1.22 -10.31 -15.34
C ASN A 562 2.39 -11.05 -14.67
N HIS A 563 2.56 -12.33 -15.01
CA HIS A 563 3.67 -13.15 -14.56
C HIS A 563 4.65 -13.45 -15.70
N LEU A 564 4.76 -12.55 -16.69
CA LEU A 564 5.51 -12.79 -17.92
C LEU A 564 6.96 -13.18 -17.60
N LYS A 565 7.39 -14.33 -18.12
CA LYS A 565 8.73 -14.90 -18.07
C LYS A 565 9.36 -14.83 -19.46
N VAL A 566 8.62 -15.25 -20.48
CA VAL A 566 9.12 -15.37 -21.86
C VAL A 566 8.20 -14.63 -22.83
N ILE A 567 8.80 -13.82 -23.71
CA ILE A 567 8.16 -13.28 -24.90
C ILE A 567 8.99 -13.74 -26.09
N ILE A 568 8.42 -14.51 -27.01
CA ILE A 568 9.17 -14.99 -28.17
C ILE A 568 9.54 -13.84 -29.10
N ASN A 569 10.65 -13.98 -29.83
CA ASN A 569 11.14 -12.94 -30.73
C ASN A 569 10.11 -12.51 -31.78
N ASP A 570 9.32 -13.45 -32.30
CA ASP A 570 8.37 -13.16 -33.38
C ASP A 570 7.03 -12.57 -32.91
N PHE A 571 6.80 -12.44 -31.58
CA PHE A 571 5.52 -11.99 -31.03
C PHE A 571 5.09 -10.62 -31.58
N PHE A 572 6.03 -9.70 -31.77
CA PHE A 572 5.77 -8.33 -32.23
C PHE A 572 5.76 -8.16 -33.75
N ASN A 573 6.01 -9.22 -34.53
CA ASN A 573 6.20 -9.12 -35.99
C ASN A 573 4.99 -8.53 -36.73
N PHE A 574 3.78 -8.73 -36.22
CA PHE A 574 2.52 -8.35 -36.89
C PHE A 574 1.79 -7.21 -36.18
N MET A 575 2.53 -6.32 -35.51
CA MET A 575 1.98 -5.14 -34.80
C MET A 575 2.66 -3.82 -35.21
N PRO A 576 2.82 -3.51 -36.52
CA PRO A 576 3.62 -2.37 -36.98
C PRO A 576 3.01 -0.99 -36.62
N MET A 577 1.73 -0.96 -36.27
CA MET A 577 0.99 0.25 -35.90
C MET A 577 0.97 0.51 -34.39
N LEU A 578 1.61 -0.35 -33.59
CA LEU A 578 1.59 -0.22 -32.13
C LEU A 578 2.31 1.06 -31.70
N ARG A 579 1.62 1.88 -30.90
CA ARG A 579 2.09 3.16 -30.38
C ARG A 579 2.36 3.12 -28.88
N VAL A 580 1.55 2.38 -28.12
CA VAL A 580 1.68 2.24 -26.68
C VAL A 580 1.84 0.77 -26.30
N LEU A 581 2.94 0.46 -25.61
CA LEU A 581 3.22 -0.87 -25.04
C LEU A 581 3.52 -0.72 -23.55
N ASP A 582 2.67 -1.34 -22.71
CA ASP A 582 2.89 -1.42 -21.26
C ASP A 582 3.18 -2.87 -20.83
N LEU A 583 4.42 -3.13 -20.44
CA LEU A 583 4.91 -4.40 -19.88
C LEU A 583 5.22 -4.27 -18.37
N SER A 584 4.83 -3.16 -17.73
CA SER A 584 5.23 -2.87 -16.36
C SER A 584 4.68 -3.87 -15.34
N ARG A 585 5.31 -3.95 -14.16
CA ARG A 585 4.93 -4.88 -13.08
C ARG A 585 4.96 -6.36 -13.49
N ASN A 586 5.78 -6.74 -14.47
CA ASN A 586 6.10 -8.13 -14.77
C ASN A 586 7.42 -8.52 -14.10
N MET A 587 7.35 -8.88 -12.81
CA MET A 587 8.53 -9.13 -11.97
C MET A 587 9.33 -10.38 -12.38
N ASN A 588 8.79 -11.25 -13.24
CA ASN A 588 9.49 -12.42 -13.75
C ASN A 588 10.14 -12.21 -15.13
N LEU A 589 9.93 -11.04 -15.75
CA LEU A 589 10.43 -10.76 -17.09
C LEU A 589 11.88 -10.30 -16.99
N GLU A 590 12.81 -11.16 -17.41
CA GLU A 590 14.26 -10.91 -17.31
C GLU A 590 14.90 -10.43 -18.62
N GLU A 591 14.25 -10.68 -19.76
CA GLU A 591 14.77 -10.35 -21.09
C GLU A 591 13.67 -9.74 -21.96
N LEU A 592 14.07 -8.87 -22.88
CA LEU A 592 13.20 -8.26 -23.88
C LEU A 592 13.53 -8.85 -25.25
N PRO A 593 12.55 -9.31 -26.04
CA PRO A 593 12.81 -9.96 -27.32
C PRO A 593 13.38 -8.97 -28.34
N VAL A 594 14.29 -9.42 -29.20
CA VAL A 594 14.88 -8.59 -30.27
C VAL A 594 13.83 -8.12 -31.29
N GLY A 595 12.74 -8.88 -31.44
CA GLY A 595 11.63 -8.50 -32.32
C GLY A 595 10.86 -7.26 -31.90
N ILE A 596 11.12 -6.70 -30.70
CA ILE A 596 10.58 -5.39 -30.32
C ILE A 596 10.93 -4.29 -31.34
N ALA A 597 12.03 -4.45 -32.08
CA ALA A 597 12.45 -3.55 -33.16
C ALA A 597 11.46 -3.46 -34.34
N LYS A 598 10.50 -4.40 -34.43
CA LYS A 598 9.42 -4.36 -35.43
C LYS A 598 8.33 -3.33 -35.11
N LEU A 599 8.29 -2.83 -33.88
CA LEU A 599 7.31 -1.85 -33.43
C LEU A 599 7.70 -0.42 -33.89
N VAL A 600 7.87 -0.23 -35.20
CA VAL A 600 8.39 1.01 -35.81
C VAL A 600 7.51 2.25 -35.57
N SER A 601 6.27 2.06 -35.09
CA SER A 601 5.35 3.14 -34.72
C SER A 601 5.32 3.43 -33.23
N LEU A 602 6.11 2.74 -32.41
CA LEU A 602 6.04 2.85 -30.95
C LEU A 602 6.47 4.24 -30.49
N GLU A 603 5.61 4.87 -29.69
CA GLU A 603 5.84 6.20 -29.10
C GLU A 603 5.95 6.12 -27.57
N HIS A 604 5.35 5.11 -26.94
CA HIS A 604 5.36 4.91 -25.49
C HIS A 604 5.71 3.47 -25.13
N LEU A 605 6.84 3.29 -24.43
CA LEU A 605 7.29 2.01 -23.89
C LEU A 605 7.43 2.09 -22.38
N ASN A 606 6.66 1.26 -21.66
CA ASN A 606 6.73 1.14 -20.22
C ASN A 606 7.25 -0.24 -19.80
N LEU A 607 8.46 -0.27 -19.22
CA LEU A 607 9.12 -1.46 -18.69
C LEU A 607 9.28 -1.38 -17.16
N SER A 608 8.66 -0.40 -16.50
CA SER A 608 8.85 -0.15 -15.06
C SER A 608 8.49 -1.37 -14.21
N ARG A 609 9.20 -1.58 -13.10
CA ARG A 609 8.99 -2.73 -12.19
C ARG A 609 9.02 -4.08 -12.92
N THR A 610 10.02 -4.27 -13.77
CA THR A 610 10.39 -5.57 -14.36
C THR A 610 11.78 -5.96 -13.87
N ARG A 611 12.16 -7.23 -14.06
CA ARG A 611 13.51 -7.73 -13.73
C ARG A 611 14.42 -7.80 -14.96
N ILE A 612 14.13 -7.01 -16.00
CA ILE A 612 14.91 -6.99 -17.25
C ILE A 612 16.36 -6.66 -16.95
N LYS A 613 17.28 -7.51 -17.42
CA LYS A 613 18.73 -7.39 -17.13
C LYS A 613 19.45 -6.50 -18.13
N LYS A 614 19.01 -6.50 -19.40
CA LYS A 614 19.65 -5.80 -20.52
C LYS A 614 18.63 -5.29 -21.52
N LEU A 615 18.88 -4.12 -22.11
CA LEU A 615 18.11 -3.64 -23.28
C LEU A 615 18.76 -4.13 -24.59
N PRO A 616 17.99 -4.68 -25.55
CA PRO A 616 18.53 -5.10 -26.85
C PRO A 616 18.92 -3.90 -27.72
N VAL A 617 20.03 -4.00 -28.46
CA VAL A 617 20.54 -2.92 -29.32
C VAL A 617 19.58 -2.60 -30.48
N GLU A 618 18.75 -3.57 -30.86
CA GLU A 618 17.73 -3.47 -31.89
C GLU A 618 16.65 -2.43 -31.56
N LEU A 619 16.49 -2.04 -30.28
CA LEU A 619 15.61 -0.95 -29.87
C LEU A 619 15.90 0.36 -30.60
N LYS A 620 17.12 0.57 -31.12
CA LYS A 620 17.46 1.73 -31.96
C LYS A 620 16.54 1.92 -33.17
N ALA A 621 15.83 0.88 -33.59
CA ALA A 621 14.83 0.95 -34.66
C ALA A 621 13.58 1.78 -34.28
N LEU A 622 13.34 2.03 -32.99
CA LEU A 622 12.18 2.76 -32.48
C LEU A 622 12.32 4.28 -32.63
N ALA A 623 12.45 4.76 -33.87
CA ALA A 623 12.72 6.16 -34.18
C ALA A 623 11.58 7.15 -33.80
N LYS A 624 10.41 6.64 -33.43
CA LYS A 624 9.26 7.45 -32.98
C LYS A 624 9.10 7.51 -31.45
N LEU A 625 9.96 6.81 -30.69
CA LEU A 625 9.83 6.72 -29.25
C LEU A 625 9.88 8.09 -28.59
N LYS A 626 8.86 8.43 -27.80
CA LYS A 626 8.72 9.69 -27.05
C LYS A 626 8.79 9.45 -25.54
N TYR A 627 8.30 8.30 -25.06
CA TYR A 627 8.30 7.93 -23.65
C TYR A 627 9.02 6.60 -23.45
N LEU A 628 10.03 6.62 -22.58
CA LEU A 628 10.70 5.42 -22.09
C LEU A 628 10.64 5.41 -20.56
N LYS A 629 9.90 4.46 -20.00
CA LYS A 629 9.80 4.27 -18.54
C LYS A 629 10.53 3.00 -18.12
N LEU A 630 11.54 3.17 -17.27
CA LEU A 630 12.43 2.14 -16.72
C LEU A 630 12.43 2.20 -15.17
N GLU A 631 11.43 2.83 -14.57
CA GLU A 631 11.42 3.06 -13.12
C GLU A 631 11.36 1.72 -12.36
N LYS A 632 12.18 1.59 -11.32
CA LYS A 632 12.29 0.38 -10.51
C LYS A 632 12.61 -0.88 -11.34
N THR A 633 13.36 -0.74 -12.43
CA THR A 633 14.01 -1.86 -13.13
C THR A 633 15.37 -2.15 -12.50
N SER A 634 15.35 -2.58 -11.22
CA SER A 634 16.55 -2.66 -10.38
C SER A 634 17.62 -3.63 -10.88
N ARG A 635 17.24 -4.61 -11.70
CA ARG A 635 18.17 -5.59 -12.31
C ARG A 635 18.76 -5.14 -13.65
N LEU A 636 18.34 -4.01 -14.20
CA LEU A 636 18.85 -3.52 -15.48
C LEU A 636 20.30 -3.06 -15.32
N SER A 637 21.24 -3.83 -15.81
CA SER A 637 22.69 -3.59 -15.64
C SER A 637 23.40 -3.21 -16.94
N MET A 638 22.72 -3.33 -18.09
CA MET A 638 23.30 -3.01 -19.39
C MET A 638 22.30 -2.29 -20.29
N ILE A 639 22.65 -1.07 -20.68
CA ILE A 639 22.06 -0.35 -21.80
C ILE A 639 23.16 -0.22 -22.87
N PRO A 640 22.96 -0.73 -24.10
CA PRO A 640 23.96 -0.58 -25.17
C PRO A 640 24.36 0.87 -25.37
N GLN A 641 25.65 1.11 -25.58
CA GLN A 641 26.18 2.45 -25.80
C GLN A 641 25.48 3.13 -26.97
N GLN A 642 25.15 4.42 -26.82
CA GLN A 642 24.42 5.24 -27.79
C GLN A 642 22.97 4.82 -28.04
N LEU A 643 22.41 3.86 -27.28
CA LEU A 643 21.02 3.46 -27.48
C LEU A 643 20.06 4.58 -27.06
N ILE A 644 20.31 5.26 -25.95
CA ILE A 644 19.40 6.32 -25.45
C ILE A 644 19.44 7.52 -26.39
N SER A 645 20.64 7.95 -26.78
CA SER A 645 20.84 9.02 -27.76
C SER A 645 20.28 8.69 -29.16
N SER A 646 20.08 7.41 -29.51
CA SER A 646 19.43 7.02 -30.77
C SER A 646 17.94 7.37 -30.83
N PHE A 647 17.28 7.56 -29.67
CA PHE A 647 15.86 7.94 -29.59
C PHE A 647 15.67 9.43 -29.86
N SER A 648 15.89 9.86 -31.10
CA SER A 648 15.89 11.29 -31.50
C SER A 648 14.61 12.08 -31.18
N LYS A 649 13.48 11.42 -30.92
CA LYS A 649 12.19 12.03 -30.55
C LYS A 649 11.84 11.89 -29.06
N LEU A 650 12.73 11.35 -28.24
CA LEU A 650 12.48 11.10 -26.82
C LEU A 650 12.17 12.42 -26.11
N GLN A 651 11.06 12.44 -25.37
CA GLN A 651 10.57 13.58 -24.60
C GLN A 651 10.58 13.31 -23.10
N VAL A 652 10.34 12.06 -22.71
CA VAL A 652 10.23 11.61 -21.33
C VAL A 652 11.11 10.38 -21.12
N LEU A 653 12.04 10.47 -20.17
CA LEU A 653 12.89 9.37 -19.72
C LEU A 653 12.74 9.19 -18.22
N LYS A 654 12.10 8.10 -17.78
CA LYS A 654 11.91 7.83 -16.35
C LYS A 654 12.77 6.67 -15.90
N MET A 655 13.68 6.89 -14.96
CA MET A 655 14.72 5.93 -14.55
C MET A 655 14.96 5.87 -13.04
N VAL A 656 14.09 6.42 -12.20
CA VAL A 656 14.25 6.28 -10.73
C VAL A 656 14.21 4.81 -10.31
N GLY A 657 15.16 4.38 -9.48
CA GLY A 657 15.33 3.00 -9.02
C GLY A 657 15.76 2.03 -10.14
N CYS A 658 16.22 2.54 -11.28
CA CYS A 658 16.81 1.72 -12.35
C CYS A 658 18.20 1.24 -11.94
N GLY A 659 18.52 -0.04 -12.15
CA GLY A 659 19.83 -0.61 -11.81
C GLY A 659 21.01 0.01 -12.58
N TYR A 660 20.74 0.62 -13.74
CA TYR A 660 21.76 1.21 -14.60
C TYR A 660 22.19 2.57 -14.06
N ARG A 661 23.51 2.84 -14.03
CA ARG A 661 24.05 4.09 -13.46
C ARG A 661 23.69 5.28 -14.33
N CYS A 662 23.21 6.35 -13.71
CA CYS A 662 22.68 7.49 -14.43
C CYS A 662 23.78 8.31 -15.11
N SER A 663 25.00 8.35 -14.53
CA SER A 663 26.22 8.91 -15.12
C SER A 663 26.46 8.48 -16.56
N LEU A 664 26.21 7.23 -16.90
CA LEU A 664 26.40 6.69 -18.25
C LEU A 664 25.34 7.18 -19.25
N VAL A 665 24.17 7.57 -18.75
CA VAL A 665 23.04 8.03 -19.55
C VAL A 665 23.06 9.55 -19.72
N LEU A 666 23.57 10.29 -18.73
CA LEU A 666 23.65 11.75 -18.75
C LEU A 666 24.41 12.28 -19.97
N GLU A 667 25.52 11.64 -20.35
CA GLU A 667 26.29 11.98 -21.56
C GLU A 667 25.45 11.81 -22.83
N GLU A 668 24.68 10.72 -22.93
CA GLU A 668 23.80 10.48 -24.09
C GLU A 668 22.62 11.46 -24.16
N MET A 669 22.08 11.87 -23.01
CA MET A 669 20.96 12.81 -22.92
C MET A 669 21.29 14.20 -23.47
N GLU A 670 22.56 14.61 -23.46
CA GLU A 670 22.99 15.89 -24.01
C GLU A 670 22.66 16.02 -25.51
N HIS A 671 22.63 14.91 -26.23
CA HIS A 671 22.35 14.86 -27.67
C HIS A 671 20.86 14.86 -27.99
N LEU A 672 19.97 14.68 -27.00
CA LEU A 672 18.53 14.62 -27.20
C LEU A 672 17.91 16.03 -27.24
N LYS A 673 17.35 16.41 -28.38
CA LYS A 673 16.79 17.75 -28.61
C LYS A 673 15.45 17.99 -27.92
N TYR A 674 14.60 16.95 -27.84
CA TYR A 674 13.22 17.07 -27.35
C TYR A 674 13.03 16.54 -25.94
N LEU A 675 14.09 16.04 -25.31
CA LEU A 675 14.03 15.50 -23.96
C LEU A 675 13.79 16.63 -22.97
N ASN A 676 12.63 16.60 -22.32
CA ASN A 676 12.20 17.65 -21.40
C ASN A 676 11.94 17.11 -20.00
N VAL A 677 11.45 15.88 -19.86
CA VAL A 677 11.06 15.32 -18.56
C VAL A 677 11.95 14.14 -18.20
N VAL A 678 12.52 14.19 -17.00
CA VAL A 678 13.43 13.16 -16.49
C VAL A 678 13.02 12.75 -15.08
N THR A 679 13.09 11.45 -14.80
CA THR A 679 13.20 10.95 -13.41
C THR A 679 14.50 10.16 -13.29
N ILE A 680 15.28 10.39 -12.24
CA ILE A 680 16.65 9.84 -12.15
C ILE A 680 17.04 9.50 -10.72
N THR A 681 17.88 8.47 -10.56
CA THR A 681 18.55 8.15 -9.30
C THR A 681 20.03 8.54 -9.38
N PHE A 682 20.53 9.29 -8.41
CA PHE A 682 21.97 9.45 -8.16
C PHE A 682 22.40 8.49 -7.06
N ARG A 683 23.59 7.90 -7.20
CA ARG A 683 24.13 6.96 -6.20
C ARG A 683 25.36 7.45 -5.44
N SER A 684 25.74 8.70 -5.68
CA SER A 684 27.00 9.23 -5.21
C SER A 684 27.02 10.75 -5.37
N ALA A 685 27.70 11.44 -4.46
CA ALA A 685 27.88 12.89 -4.55
C ALA A 685 28.66 13.26 -5.82
N SER A 686 29.68 12.48 -6.17
CA SER A 686 30.43 12.67 -7.43
C SER A 686 29.56 12.55 -8.67
N GLU A 687 28.58 11.64 -8.68
CA GLU A 687 27.63 11.49 -9.80
C GLU A 687 26.74 12.74 -9.94
N LEU A 688 26.24 13.27 -8.83
CA LEU A 688 25.45 14.49 -8.82
C LEU A 688 26.26 15.73 -9.25
N GLU A 689 27.50 15.87 -8.77
CA GLU A 689 28.39 16.96 -9.19
C GLU A 689 28.78 16.89 -10.67
N LYS A 690 28.97 15.69 -11.21
CA LYS A 690 29.15 15.51 -12.66
C LYS A 690 27.89 15.92 -13.40
N ALA A 691 26.72 15.51 -12.90
CA ALA A 691 25.43 15.85 -13.48
C ALA A 691 25.21 17.37 -13.59
N SER A 692 25.59 18.11 -12.55
CA SER A 692 25.43 19.58 -12.52
C SER A 692 26.34 20.32 -13.50
N ARG A 693 27.37 19.67 -14.05
CA ARG A 693 28.28 20.26 -15.06
C ARG A 693 27.77 20.12 -16.49
N PHE A 694 26.73 19.31 -16.74
CA PHE A 694 26.16 19.20 -18.09
C PHE A 694 25.32 20.43 -18.43
N ASN A 695 25.56 21.01 -19.61
CA ASN A 695 24.92 22.26 -20.03
C ASN A 695 23.38 22.19 -20.04
N LYS A 696 22.83 21.01 -20.37
CA LYS A 696 21.38 20.78 -20.40
C LYS A 696 20.76 20.43 -19.05
N PHE A 697 21.53 20.20 -18.00
CA PHE A 697 21.01 19.73 -16.71
C PHE A 697 19.90 20.63 -16.17
N LEU A 698 20.12 21.94 -16.13
CA LEU A 698 19.12 22.92 -15.68
C LEU A 698 17.98 23.17 -16.70
N SER A 699 18.06 22.61 -17.91
CA SER A 699 16.98 22.71 -18.90
C SER A 699 15.93 21.61 -18.76
N PHE A 700 16.26 20.51 -18.09
CA PHE A 700 15.34 19.42 -17.87
C PHE A 700 14.35 19.73 -16.74
N THR A 701 13.10 19.33 -16.93
CA THR A 701 12.10 19.20 -15.87
C THR A 701 12.32 17.87 -15.18
N PHE A 702 12.82 17.90 -13.94
CA PHE A 702 12.94 16.70 -13.13
C PHE A 702 11.67 16.48 -12.32
N GLU A 703 10.80 15.55 -12.72
CA GLU A 703 9.60 15.26 -11.92
C GLU A 703 9.98 14.60 -10.59
N TYR A 704 11.01 13.76 -10.60
CA TYR A 704 11.44 13.03 -9.41
C TYR A 704 12.93 12.73 -9.46
N VAL A 705 13.65 13.17 -8.43
CA VAL A 705 15.06 12.83 -8.18
C VAL A 705 15.14 11.97 -6.94
N SER A 706 15.82 10.83 -7.06
CA SER A 706 16.14 9.97 -5.92
C SER A 706 17.64 9.97 -5.66
N LEU A 707 18.04 10.06 -4.41
CA LEU A 707 19.41 9.91 -3.94
C LEU A 707 19.45 8.59 -3.16
N GLU A 708 20.08 7.58 -3.74
CA GLU A 708 20.11 6.22 -3.19
C GLU A 708 21.55 5.81 -2.85
N ASP A 709 21.76 5.09 -1.74
CA ASP A 709 23.07 4.47 -1.44
C ASP A 709 24.27 5.45 -1.47
N PHE A 710 24.10 6.66 -0.95
CA PHE A 710 25.19 7.64 -0.84
C PHE A 710 26.20 7.20 0.22
N MET A 711 27.27 6.53 -0.23
CA MET A 711 28.35 6.01 0.63
C MET A 711 29.63 6.86 0.55
N ASP A 712 29.73 7.76 -0.43
CA ASP A 712 30.97 8.46 -0.80
C ASP A 712 31.16 9.83 -0.13
N SER A 713 30.16 10.35 0.59
CA SER A 713 30.26 11.62 1.29
C SER A 713 29.47 11.65 2.59
N ARG A 714 30.02 12.33 3.60
CA ARG A 714 29.32 12.65 4.86
C ARG A 714 28.51 13.94 4.77
N SER A 715 28.82 14.81 3.81
CA SER A 715 28.16 16.10 3.61
C SER A 715 27.76 16.24 2.14
N LEU A 716 26.50 16.58 1.86
CA LEU A 716 26.00 16.77 0.50
C LEU A 716 25.64 18.24 0.25
N ASN A 717 26.22 18.83 -0.81
CA ASN A 717 25.79 20.15 -1.28
C ASN A 717 24.67 20.01 -2.31
N MET A 718 23.49 20.54 -2.00
CA MET A 718 22.28 20.44 -2.82
C MET A 718 22.08 21.61 -3.78
N LEU A 719 23.03 22.54 -3.89
CA LEU A 719 22.91 23.73 -4.74
C LEU A 719 22.56 23.38 -6.20
N ALA A 720 23.11 22.28 -6.72
CA ALA A 720 22.81 21.78 -8.05
C ALA A 720 21.33 21.46 -8.25
N LEU A 721 20.69 20.81 -7.28
CA LEU A 721 19.28 20.42 -7.32
C LEU A 721 18.35 21.57 -6.91
N ALA A 722 18.80 22.44 -6.01
CA ALA A 722 18.04 23.59 -5.53
C ALA A 722 17.65 24.56 -6.66
N ASN A 723 18.47 24.62 -7.72
CA ASN A 723 18.26 25.50 -8.88
C ASN A 723 17.58 24.80 -10.06
N VAL A 724 17.25 23.51 -9.95
CA VAL A 724 16.57 22.78 -11.02
C VAL A 724 15.14 23.30 -11.18
N PRO A 725 14.75 23.79 -12.37
CA PRO A 725 13.38 24.22 -12.60
C PRO A 725 12.45 23.00 -12.59
N HIS A 726 11.28 23.16 -11.96
CA HIS A 726 10.23 22.13 -11.95
C HIS A 726 10.59 20.82 -11.23
N LEU A 727 11.57 20.82 -10.31
CA LEU A 727 11.78 19.69 -9.41
C LEU A 727 10.57 19.50 -8.49
N GLN A 728 9.75 18.47 -8.70
CA GLN A 728 8.52 18.26 -7.92
C GLN A 728 8.72 17.37 -6.69
N SER A 729 9.46 16.27 -6.84
CA SER A 729 9.72 15.31 -5.77
C SER A 729 11.21 15.04 -5.60
N LEU A 730 11.65 14.94 -4.35
CA LEU A 730 13.02 14.60 -3.98
C LEU A 730 13.00 13.53 -2.89
N SER A 731 13.73 12.42 -3.11
CA SER A 731 13.89 11.40 -2.08
C SER A 731 15.35 11.10 -1.75
N PHE A 732 15.59 10.77 -0.50
CA PHE A 732 16.82 10.17 0.01
C PHE A 732 16.49 8.78 0.50
N SER A 733 17.27 7.78 0.11
CA SER A 733 17.05 6.40 0.51
C SER A 733 18.39 5.74 0.77
N PHE A 734 18.55 5.09 1.92
CA PHE A 734 19.78 4.38 2.28
C PHE A 734 21.05 5.26 2.29
N CYS A 735 20.93 6.56 2.56
CA CYS A 735 22.07 7.46 2.70
C CYS A 735 22.69 7.33 4.10
N MET A 736 23.15 6.13 4.48
CA MET A 736 23.52 5.79 5.85
C MET A 736 24.75 6.56 6.40
N TYR A 737 25.59 7.10 5.52
CA TYR A 737 26.80 7.86 5.89
C TYR A 737 26.59 9.37 5.87
N LEU A 738 25.47 9.84 5.34
CA LEU A 738 25.18 11.25 5.20
C LEU A 738 24.85 11.84 6.58
N GLU A 739 25.75 12.68 7.07
CA GLU A 739 25.66 13.36 8.37
C GLU A 739 25.00 14.75 8.20
N GLU A 740 25.20 15.38 7.04
CA GLU A 740 24.76 16.76 6.79
C GLU A 740 24.35 17.03 5.34
N VAL A 741 23.32 17.85 5.14
CA VAL A 741 22.91 18.37 3.84
C VAL A 741 22.99 19.90 3.85
N LYS A 742 23.80 20.46 2.96
CA LYS A 742 24.09 21.89 2.86
C LYS A 742 23.49 22.49 1.60
N ILE A 743 23.10 23.75 1.68
CA ILE A 743 22.93 24.60 0.51
C ILE A 743 23.75 25.87 0.72
N GLU A 744 24.94 25.93 0.14
CA GLU A 744 25.84 27.10 0.28
C GLU A 744 25.10 28.40 -0.07
N SER A 745 25.02 29.33 0.89
CA SER A 745 24.29 30.60 0.82
C SER A 745 25.08 31.72 0.14
N ASN A 746 25.92 31.39 -0.83
CA ASN A 746 26.72 32.39 -1.53
C ASN A 746 25.85 33.17 -2.56
N ILE A 747 25.35 34.33 -2.12
CA ILE A 747 25.16 35.57 -2.90
C ILE A 747 24.26 35.49 -4.16
N ILE A 748 23.03 35.00 -4.05
CA ILE A 748 21.96 35.45 -4.97
C ILE A 748 20.68 35.72 -4.16
N GLU A 749 20.55 36.95 -3.68
CA GLU A 749 19.25 37.50 -3.28
C GLU A 749 18.32 37.48 -4.51
N GLY A 750 17.26 36.67 -4.48
CA GLY A 750 16.12 36.83 -5.39
C GLY A 750 15.66 35.62 -6.21
N VAL A 751 16.39 34.50 -6.25
CA VAL A 751 15.90 33.27 -6.92
C VAL A 751 15.45 32.26 -5.88
N GLY A 752 14.16 31.93 -5.86
CA GLY A 752 13.60 30.91 -4.99
C GLY A 752 14.23 29.55 -5.27
N ARG A 753 15.09 29.07 -4.35
CA ARG A 753 15.56 27.68 -4.33
C ARG A 753 14.37 26.75 -4.16
N PHE A 754 14.44 25.53 -4.69
CA PHE A 754 13.40 24.49 -4.58
C PHE A 754 11.96 24.99 -4.75
N HIS A 755 11.73 26.01 -5.58
CA HIS A 755 10.42 26.67 -5.65
C HIS A 755 9.33 25.74 -6.18
N SER A 756 9.69 24.73 -6.97
CA SER A 756 8.73 23.75 -7.50
C SER A 756 8.60 22.49 -6.63
N LEU A 757 9.41 22.36 -5.56
CA LEU A 757 9.47 21.15 -4.75
C LEU A 757 8.22 21.06 -3.89
N GLN A 758 7.47 19.99 -4.11
CA GLN A 758 6.20 19.70 -3.43
C GLN A 758 6.35 18.55 -2.45
N PHE A 759 7.23 17.59 -2.73
CA PHE A 759 7.33 16.39 -1.91
C PHE A 759 8.77 16.03 -1.59
N VAL A 760 9.02 15.78 -0.31
CA VAL A 760 10.32 15.34 0.19
C VAL A 760 10.14 14.05 0.98
N SER A 761 10.95 13.04 0.66
CA SER A 761 10.97 11.76 1.36
C SER A 761 12.37 11.41 1.82
N LEU A 762 12.56 11.05 3.09
CA LEU A 762 13.81 10.53 3.62
C LEU A 762 13.57 9.16 4.22
N CYS A 763 14.33 8.17 3.77
CA CYS A 763 14.22 6.79 4.24
C CYS A 763 15.61 6.24 4.57
N TYR A 764 15.81 5.73 5.78
CA TYR A 764 17.06 5.07 6.18
C TYR A 764 18.30 5.99 6.08
N CYS A 765 18.15 7.29 6.40
CA CYS A 765 19.26 8.25 6.53
C CYS A 765 19.76 8.28 7.98
N THR A 766 20.41 7.20 8.42
CA THR A 766 20.65 6.91 9.85
C THR A 766 21.56 7.87 10.60
N ARG A 767 22.40 8.65 9.91
CA ARG A 767 23.35 9.59 10.54
C ARG A 767 22.98 11.07 10.39
N LEU A 768 21.95 11.36 9.60
CA LEU A 768 21.54 12.73 9.33
C LEU A 768 20.94 13.33 10.59
N LYS A 769 21.46 14.48 11.02
CA LYS A 769 21.05 15.13 12.29
C LYS A 769 19.83 16.02 12.17
N ASP A 770 19.72 16.73 11.05
CA ASP A 770 18.60 17.62 10.76
C ASP A 770 18.27 17.66 9.26
N VAL A 771 17.12 18.24 8.92
CA VAL A 771 16.70 18.48 7.52
C VAL A 771 16.42 19.95 7.25
N SER A 772 17.15 20.87 7.91
CA SER A 772 16.87 22.31 7.88
C SER A 772 16.90 22.91 6.48
N TRP A 773 17.55 22.27 5.50
CA TRP A 773 17.53 22.70 4.10
C TRP A 773 16.11 22.73 3.47
N ILE A 774 15.11 22.06 4.06
CA ILE A 774 13.73 22.12 3.56
C ILE A 774 13.09 23.51 3.70
N ILE A 775 13.65 24.41 4.53
CA ILE A 775 13.19 25.81 4.61
C ILE A 775 13.27 26.53 3.26
N PHE A 776 14.14 26.03 2.37
CA PHE A 776 14.26 26.54 1.02
C PHE A 776 13.15 26.03 0.08
N ALA A 777 12.20 25.22 0.52
CA ALA A 777 11.10 24.68 -0.30
C ALA A 777 9.74 25.30 0.10
N PRO A 778 9.40 26.52 -0.37
CA PRO A 778 8.21 27.25 0.10
C PRO A 778 6.88 26.66 -0.36
N ASN A 779 6.87 25.74 -1.33
CA ASN A 779 5.68 25.11 -1.88
C ASN A 779 5.56 23.63 -1.51
N LEU A 780 6.23 23.20 -0.42
CA LEU A 780 6.19 21.83 0.06
C LEU A 780 4.77 21.47 0.52
N LEU A 781 4.20 20.43 -0.09
CA LEU A 781 2.90 19.84 0.21
C LEU A 781 3.00 18.63 1.13
N GLY A 782 4.06 17.82 0.98
CA GLY A 782 4.23 16.62 1.79
C GLY A 782 5.66 16.36 2.23
N LEU A 783 5.83 15.99 3.50
CA LEU A 783 7.12 15.61 4.08
C LEU A 783 7.01 14.23 4.73
N PHE A 784 7.82 13.28 4.26
CA PHE A 784 7.82 11.89 4.71
C PHE A 784 9.21 11.52 5.22
N ILE A 785 9.34 11.11 6.48
CA ILE A 785 10.63 10.73 7.07
C ILE A 785 10.45 9.42 7.82
N ILE A 786 11.20 8.40 7.41
CA ILE A 786 11.03 7.02 7.85
C ILE A 786 12.39 6.41 8.19
N SER A 787 12.53 5.84 9.38
CA SER A 787 13.72 5.08 9.79
C SER A 787 15.03 5.89 9.73
N CYS A 788 14.97 7.20 10.02
CA CYS A 788 16.14 8.09 10.09
C CYS A 788 16.61 8.20 11.54
N GLN A 789 17.27 7.14 12.01
CA GLN A 789 17.58 6.89 13.42
C GLN A 789 18.33 8.01 14.16
N GLY A 790 19.23 8.73 13.47
CA GLY A 790 20.05 9.79 14.05
C GLY A 790 19.45 11.19 13.99
N LEU A 791 18.24 11.34 13.41
CA LEU A 791 17.59 12.63 13.21
C LEU A 791 17.07 13.17 14.54
N GLU A 792 17.55 14.34 14.95
CA GLU A 792 17.20 14.96 16.24
C GLU A 792 16.18 16.09 16.07
N GLU A 793 16.29 16.86 14.99
CA GLU A 793 15.43 18.01 14.71
C GLU A 793 15.03 18.06 13.22
N ILE A 794 13.85 18.58 12.90
CA ILE A 794 13.48 18.82 11.49
C ILE A 794 14.08 20.14 11.02
N ILE A 795 13.94 21.19 11.85
CA ILE A 795 14.54 22.51 11.64
C ILE A 795 15.37 22.86 12.86
N ASP A 796 16.68 22.96 12.63
CA ASP A 796 17.66 23.52 13.57
C ASP A 796 17.62 25.05 13.50
N GLU A 797 17.25 25.68 14.61
CA GLU A 797 17.10 27.13 14.74
C GLU A 797 18.44 27.87 14.64
N GLU A 798 19.54 27.27 15.11
CA GLU A 798 20.87 27.89 15.02
C GLU A 798 21.28 28.07 13.56
N LYS A 799 20.88 27.13 12.69
CA LYS A 799 21.07 27.21 11.23
C LYS A 799 20.10 28.15 10.55
N LEU A 800 18.94 28.43 11.14
CA LEU A 800 17.94 29.37 10.61
C LEU A 800 18.40 30.83 10.80
N ASP A 801 18.98 31.14 11.96
CA ASP A 801 19.51 32.47 12.29
C ASP A 801 20.70 32.88 11.40
N GLU A 802 21.48 31.90 10.93
CA GLU A 802 22.58 32.09 9.97
C GLU A 802 22.08 32.37 8.54
N VAL A 803 20.93 31.83 8.15
CA VAL A 803 20.40 31.86 6.77
C VAL A 803 19.38 32.98 6.55
N THR A 804 18.63 33.38 7.57
CA THR A 804 17.46 34.27 7.42
C THR A 804 17.39 35.39 8.47
N LYS A 805 18.20 36.44 8.29
CA LYS A 805 18.02 37.71 9.04
C LYS A 805 16.76 38.51 8.65
N SER A 806 15.92 38.01 7.73
CA SER A 806 14.65 38.65 7.38
C SER A 806 13.62 37.68 6.79
N LYS A 807 12.41 37.64 7.39
CA LYS A 807 11.13 37.13 6.84
C LYS A 807 10.86 35.61 6.77
N ALA A 808 11.56 34.74 7.51
CA ALA A 808 11.33 33.29 7.43
C ALA A 808 10.07 32.79 8.17
N ASP A 809 9.72 33.39 9.33
CA ASP A 809 8.74 32.76 10.23
C ASP A 809 7.29 32.79 9.71
N GLY A 810 6.97 33.66 8.75
CA GLY A 810 5.60 33.82 8.25
C GLY A 810 5.14 32.80 7.19
N ASN A 811 6.07 32.13 6.49
CA ASN A 811 5.75 31.31 5.30
C ASN A 811 6.15 29.83 5.41
N LEU A 812 6.80 29.45 6.51
CA LEU A 812 7.31 28.11 6.72
C LEU A 812 6.16 27.08 6.79
N PHE A 813 6.23 26.03 5.97
CA PHE A 813 5.18 25.01 5.81
C PHE A 813 3.76 25.55 5.56
N SER A 814 3.64 26.74 4.94
CA SER A 814 2.35 27.39 4.65
C SER A 814 1.46 26.60 3.68
N LYS A 815 2.02 25.69 2.89
CA LYS A 815 1.29 24.80 1.95
C LYS A 815 1.36 23.33 2.32
N LEU A 816 1.93 22.99 3.47
CA LEU A 816 2.07 21.59 3.86
C LEU A 816 0.68 21.01 4.16
N GLU A 817 0.33 19.95 3.45
CA GLU A 817 -0.92 19.20 3.55
C GLU A 817 -0.72 17.94 4.41
N VAL A 818 0.39 17.22 4.21
CA VAL A 818 0.67 15.93 4.86
C VAL A 818 2.05 15.92 5.50
N PHE A 819 2.13 15.46 6.75
CA PHE A 819 3.38 15.31 7.48
C PHE A 819 3.48 13.93 8.12
N TYR A 820 4.45 13.12 7.70
CA TYR A 820 4.61 11.74 8.13
C TYR A 820 5.99 11.49 8.72
N LEU A 821 6.05 11.18 10.01
CA LEU A 821 7.27 10.86 10.75
C LEU A 821 7.15 9.44 11.32
N LYS A 822 8.17 8.62 11.08
CA LYS A 822 8.14 7.23 11.52
C LYS A 822 9.51 6.68 11.86
N ASP A 823 9.59 5.95 12.96
CA ASP A 823 10.81 5.24 13.40
C ASP A 823 11.99 6.21 13.50
N LEU A 824 11.83 7.20 14.40
CA LEU A 824 12.80 8.27 14.67
C LEU A 824 13.04 8.36 16.19
N PRO A 825 13.85 7.47 16.78
CA PRO A 825 14.01 7.39 18.23
C PRO A 825 14.66 8.62 18.86
N GLU A 826 15.55 9.31 18.14
CA GLU A 826 16.28 10.48 18.65
C GLU A 826 15.57 11.81 18.35
N MET A 827 14.40 11.77 17.69
CA MET A 827 13.67 12.96 17.26
C MET A 827 13.11 13.73 18.47
N LYS A 828 13.65 14.93 18.72
CA LYS A 828 13.33 15.79 19.87
C LYS A 828 12.28 16.84 19.55
N THR A 829 12.43 17.53 18.41
CA THR A 829 11.57 18.66 18.05
C THR A 829 11.43 18.82 16.54
N ILE A 830 10.22 19.09 16.08
CA ILE A 830 9.97 19.46 14.68
C ILE A 830 10.42 20.92 14.46
N TYR A 831 9.90 21.82 15.28
CA TYR A 831 10.23 23.23 15.30
C TYR A 831 9.81 23.80 16.67
N ARG A 832 10.60 24.74 17.22
CA ARG A 832 10.42 25.20 18.61
C ARG A 832 9.21 26.12 18.80
N HIS A 833 8.85 26.87 17.77
CA HIS A 833 7.72 27.81 17.78
C HIS A 833 6.49 27.19 17.13
N ALA A 834 5.31 27.68 17.50
CA ALA A 834 4.06 27.25 16.87
C ALA A 834 3.97 27.77 15.42
N LEU A 835 3.43 26.95 14.51
CA LEU A 835 3.28 27.27 13.10
C LEU A 835 1.80 27.38 12.69
N PRO A 836 1.45 28.29 11.75
CA PRO A 836 0.05 28.48 11.36
C PRO A 836 -0.60 27.30 10.63
N PHE A 837 0.15 26.56 9.80
CA PHE A 837 -0.33 25.38 9.05
C PHE A 837 -1.72 25.52 8.38
N PRO A 838 -1.93 26.52 7.49
CA PRO A 838 -3.27 26.83 6.99
C PRO A 838 -3.86 25.77 6.05
N GLN A 839 -3.04 24.85 5.51
CA GLN A 839 -3.45 23.80 4.57
C GLN A 839 -3.22 22.39 5.13
N LEU A 840 -2.81 22.25 6.39
CA LEU A 840 -2.46 20.94 6.95
C LEU A 840 -3.71 20.10 7.20
N GLU A 841 -3.73 18.93 6.57
CA GLU A 841 -4.83 17.96 6.62
C GLU A 841 -4.47 16.79 7.53
N GLU A 842 -3.20 16.36 7.53
CA GLU A 842 -2.77 15.17 8.26
C GLU A 842 -1.35 15.29 8.83
N ILE A 843 -1.18 14.89 10.10
CA ILE A 843 0.09 14.60 10.74
C ILE A 843 0.05 13.14 11.18
N LYS A 844 1.06 12.32 10.85
CA LYS A 844 1.26 11.02 11.49
C LYS A 844 2.64 10.93 12.11
N ILE A 845 2.67 10.48 13.36
CA ILE A 845 3.89 10.29 14.15
C ILE A 845 3.83 8.88 14.72
N LEU A 846 4.77 8.04 14.30
CA LEU A 846 4.86 6.64 14.70
C LEU A 846 6.29 6.34 15.15
N GLU A 847 6.46 5.59 16.23
CA GLU A 847 7.76 5.17 16.74
C GLU A 847 8.74 6.35 16.94
N CYS A 848 8.25 7.47 17.48
CA CYS A 848 9.02 8.67 17.80
C CYS A 848 8.95 8.98 19.31
N PRO A 849 9.51 8.11 20.18
CA PRO A 849 9.29 8.15 21.63
C PRO A 849 9.78 9.44 22.33
N VAL A 850 10.75 10.16 21.75
CA VAL A 850 11.32 11.37 22.34
C VAL A 850 10.55 12.64 21.94
N LEU A 851 9.79 12.60 20.84
CA LEU A 851 9.10 13.77 20.31
C LEU A 851 7.84 14.05 21.13
N LYS A 852 7.92 14.94 22.12
CA LYS A 852 6.79 15.25 23.00
C LYS A 852 6.02 16.51 22.63
N LYS A 853 6.60 17.42 21.85
CA LYS A 853 5.98 18.72 21.54
C LYS A 853 5.78 18.88 20.04
N LEU A 854 4.57 19.28 19.66
CA LEU A 854 4.23 19.65 18.28
C LEU A 854 4.30 21.17 18.09
N PRO A 855 4.65 21.67 16.89
CA PRO A 855 4.64 23.10 16.58
C PRO A 855 3.20 23.61 16.32
N LEU A 856 2.30 23.38 17.27
CA LEU A 856 0.89 23.72 17.21
C LEU A 856 0.49 24.63 18.37
N ASN A 857 -0.34 25.64 18.07
CA ASN A 857 -1.05 26.45 19.05
C ASN A 857 -2.55 26.51 18.73
N SER A 858 -3.34 27.17 19.57
CA SER A 858 -4.80 27.30 19.40
C SER A 858 -5.27 27.99 18.10
N ASN A 859 -4.35 28.59 17.33
CA ASN A 859 -4.63 29.17 16.01
C ASN A 859 -4.01 28.37 14.84
N SER A 860 -3.24 27.32 15.10
CA SER A 860 -2.72 26.42 14.07
C SER A 860 -3.85 25.66 13.37
N ALA A 861 -3.74 25.44 12.06
CA ALA A 861 -4.70 24.71 11.23
C ALA A 861 -6.17 25.17 11.40
N LYS A 862 -6.39 26.42 11.80
CA LYS A 862 -7.72 26.93 12.15
C LYS A 862 -8.66 26.90 10.94
N GLY A 863 -9.77 26.19 11.08
CA GLY A 863 -10.77 26.01 10.01
C GLY A 863 -10.55 24.78 9.13
N GLN A 864 -9.49 24.00 9.37
CA GLN A 864 -9.26 22.70 8.72
C GLN A 864 -9.73 21.54 9.60
N ARG A 865 -10.06 20.40 8.98
CA ARG A 865 -10.26 19.13 9.70
C ARG A 865 -8.93 18.38 9.77
N LEU A 866 -8.06 18.80 10.68
CA LEU A 866 -6.76 18.14 10.90
C LEU A 866 -6.95 16.75 11.53
N VAL A 867 -6.27 15.75 10.97
CA VAL A 867 -6.12 14.41 11.54
C VAL A 867 -4.72 14.25 12.10
N ILE A 868 -4.60 13.79 13.35
CA ILE A 868 -3.32 13.48 13.98
C ILE A 868 -3.27 11.97 14.28
N GLY A 869 -2.47 11.24 13.53
CA GLY A 869 -2.22 9.81 13.71
C GLY A 869 -1.01 9.52 14.60
N GLY A 870 -1.11 8.54 15.50
CA GLY A 870 0.05 8.05 16.26
C GLY A 870 -0.30 7.01 17.32
N GLU A 871 0.68 6.56 18.10
CA GLU A 871 0.42 5.61 19.19
C GLU A 871 -0.32 6.28 20.36
N GLU A 872 -1.29 5.57 20.97
CA GLU A 872 -2.04 6.11 22.12
C GLU A 872 -1.16 6.47 23.32
N GLY A 873 -0.08 5.71 23.54
CA GLY A 873 0.89 5.99 24.60
C GLY A 873 1.58 7.32 24.37
N TRP A 874 2.09 7.52 23.16
CA TRP A 874 2.72 8.77 22.74
C TRP A 874 1.76 9.96 22.88
N TRP A 875 0.51 9.82 22.42
CA TRP A 875 -0.49 10.89 22.48
C TRP A 875 -0.77 11.40 23.91
N LYS A 876 -0.72 10.50 24.90
CA LYS A 876 -0.89 10.87 26.33
C LYS A 876 0.29 11.68 26.87
N ASP A 877 1.47 11.48 26.30
CA ASP A 877 2.71 12.15 26.69
C ASP A 877 2.98 13.45 25.92
N VAL A 878 2.10 13.81 24.96
CA VAL A 878 2.24 15.06 24.19
C VAL A 878 2.07 16.27 25.10
N GLU A 879 3.08 17.14 25.07
CA GLU A 879 3.14 18.42 25.77
C GLU A 879 2.52 19.53 24.89
N TRP A 880 1.45 20.12 25.38
CA TRP A 880 0.71 21.21 24.71
C TRP A 880 1.22 22.58 25.16
N GLU A 881 1.22 23.57 24.26
CA GLU A 881 1.63 24.95 24.59
C GLU A 881 0.77 25.56 25.70
N ASP A 882 -0.55 25.35 25.61
CA ASP A 882 -1.50 25.77 26.63
C ASP A 882 -2.75 24.86 26.59
N GLU A 883 -3.62 25.02 27.59
CA GLU A 883 -4.87 24.25 27.70
C GLU A 883 -5.82 24.49 26.53
N SER A 884 -5.80 25.68 25.92
CA SER A 884 -6.64 26.00 24.77
C SER A 884 -6.23 25.22 23.52
N THR A 885 -4.93 25.01 23.34
CA THR A 885 -4.34 24.22 22.26
C THR A 885 -4.68 22.74 22.46
N ARG A 886 -4.55 22.23 23.69
CA ARG A 886 -4.92 20.85 24.04
C ARG A 886 -6.38 20.57 23.69
N VAL A 887 -7.30 21.43 24.11
CA VAL A 887 -8.75 21.26 23.84
C VAL A 887 -9.05 21.36 22.35
N ALA A 888 -8.34 22.20 21.60
CA ALA A 888 -8.54 22.35 20.16
C ALA A 888 -8.20 21.08 19.36
N PHE A 889 -7.14 20.35 19.74
CA PHE A 889 -6.64 19.20 18.98
C PHE A 889 -6.95 17.84 19.59
N LEU A 890 -7.47 17.77 20.83
CA LEU A 890 -7.91 16.51 21.44
C LEU A 890 -8.84 15.68 20.52
N PRO A 891 -9.83 16.28 19.80
CA PRO A 891 -10.72 15.54 18.92
C PRO A 891 -10.08 15.10 17.59
N SER A 892 -8.90 15.63 17.25
CA SER A 892 -8.21 15.36 15.97
C SER A 892 -7.42 14.05 15.99
N PHE A 893 -7.21 13.44 17.16
CA PHE A 893 -6.39 12.25 17.28
C PHE A 893 -7.08 10.98 16.75
N LYS A 894 -6.33 10.21 15.97
CA LYS A 894 -6.71 8.87 15.52
C LYS A 894 -5.59 7.90 15.89
N PRO A 895 -5.83 6.91 16.76
CA PRO A 895 -4.81 5.92 17.09
C PRO A 895 -4.46 5.10 15.85
N GLU A 896 -3.17 4.94 15.58
CA GLU A 896 -2.64 4.18 14.46
C GLU A 896 -1.94 2.92 14.98
N VAL A 897 -2.20 1.76 14.35
CA VAL A 897 -1.60 0.47 14.71
C VAL A 897 -0.78 -0.05 13.53
N GLU A 898 0.49 -0.35 13.76
CA GLU A 898 1.44 -0.67 12.69
C GLU A 898 1.23 -2.07 12.09
N TRP A 899 0.88 -2.10 10.80
CA TRP A 899 0.59 -3.34 10.06
C TRP A 899 1.81 -4.00 9.40
N TRP A 900 2.98 -3.37 9.43
CA TRP A 900 4.17 -3.75 8.64
C TRP A 900 5.38 -4.19 9.48
N LYS A 901 5.28 -4.13 10.83
CA LYS A 901 6.34 -4.54 11.77
C LYS A 901 6.65 -6.04 11.75
N ASP A 902 5.72 -6.87 11.27
CA ASP A 902 5.86 -8.34 11.21
C ASP A 902 6.01 -8.87 9.78
N VAL A 903 6.44 -8.02 8.85
CA VAL A 903 6.81 -8.46 7.50
C VAL A 903 8.26 -8.94 7.55
N GLU A 904 8.49 -10.25 7.44
CA GLU A 904 9.80 -10.79 7.09
C GLU A 904 10.03 -10.52 5.61
N TRP A 905 10.85 -9.53 5.28
CA TRP A 905 11.15 -9.20 3.91
C TRP A 905 12.21 -10.16 3.37
N GLU A 906 12.02 -10.71 2.16
CA GLU A 906 13.02 -11.58 1.49
C GLU A 906 14.44 -10.97 1.52
N ASP A 907 14.52 -9.64 1.47
CA ASP A 907 15.69 -8.84 1.82
C ASP A 907 15.28 -7.41 2.24
N GLU A 908 16.18 -6.69 2.91
CA GLU A 908 16.01 -5.29 3.31
C GLU A 908 15.72 -4.37 2.09
N SER A 909 16.16 -4.76 0.89
CA SER A 909 15.88 -4.01 -0.35
C SER A 909 14.41 -4.08 -0.76
N SER A 910 13.70 -5.15 -0.41
CA SER A 910 12.28 -5.39 -0.72
C SER A 910 11.35 -4.64 0.24
N ARG A 911 11.70 -4.60 1.54
CA ARG A 911 11.12 -3.69 2.54
C ARG A 911 11.13 -2.25 2.08
N ILE A 912 12.23 -1.87 1.47
CA ILE A 912 12.51 -0.48 1.19
C ILE A 912 12.07 -0.11 -0.23
N ALA A 913 12.02 -1.05 -1.17
CA ALA A 913 11.29 -0.90 -2.42
C ALA A 913 9.78 -0.68 -2.20
N PHE A 914 9.21 -1.32 -1.17
CA PHE A 914 7.84 -1.12 -0.71
C PHE A 914 7.65 0.25 -0.04
N LEU A 915 8.47 0.60 0.96
CA LEU A 915 8.44 1.91 1.63
C LEU A 915 8.77 3.10 0.70
N SER A 916 9.61 2.90 -0.32
CA SER A 916 9.88 3.88 -1.40
C SER A 916 8.87 3.80 -2.56
N SER A 917 7.93 2.86 -2.54
CA SER A 917 6.85 2.78 -3.54
C SER A 917 5.62 3.60 -3.18
N PHE A 918 5.56 4.10 -1.95
CA PHE A 918 4.66 5.16 -1.55
C PHE A 918 5.02 6.40 -2.38
N LYS A 919 4.21 6.67 -3.40
CA LYS A 919 4.23 8.01 -3.99
C LYS A 919 3.83 8.99 -2.88
N PRO A 920 4.34 10.21 -2.89
CA PRO A 920 3.88 11.26 -1.97
C PRO A 920 2.38 11.62 -2.04
N GLY A 921 1.60 11.05 -2.97
CA GLY A 921 0.13 11.13 -2.96
C GLY A 921 -0.55 9.76 -2.94
N LEU A 922 0.09 8.79 -2.28
CA LEU A 922 -0.50 7.49 -1.89
C LEU A 922 -0.89 7.47 -0.40
N PHE A 923 -0.89 8.62 0.27
CA PHE A 923 -1.56 8.86 1.54
C PHE A 923 -2.78 9.75 1.29
#